data_AF-A0A7S0AED1-F1
#
_entry.id   AF-A0A7S0AED1-F1
#
_cell.length_a   1.000
_cell.length_b   1.000
_cell.length_c   1.000
_cell.angle_alpha   90.00
_cell.angle_beta   90.00
_cell.angle_gamma   90.00
#
_symmetry.space_group_name_H-M   'P 1'
#
loop_
_entity.id
_entity.type
_entity.pdbx_description
1 polymer ?
#
loop_
_entity_poly.entity_id
_entity_poly.type
_entity_poly.pdbx_seq_one_letter_code
_entity_poly.pdbx_strand_id
1 'polypeptide(L)'
;MACWTVLHGALSLLAFALAACPNNGFAPIGPEVGGGHVVSRGRHVPCMQEDGDEAGVCFLQASAEALKAPLLQGSIGARDEEAAGNIARLGSAARRLESVSQASRFVANHALDASMSLGEVLIFMGVIPIGAAFVYLINYPDADVQYYNLYIVADAASVFIALVIVHVCERYTDWAVQPLLGQQWLCVGHALLALLWYGSMQCRRIFVDASEVKDPEARRQRGYSARFWSGFLGNAASFAAINVWGDLQEAPWFDRSPAHPFLVCVLAFVAMDLLFITTKRVCPRYQVETTTGKRWERYTEEAEEVILASCTSFLFARALLRSTSGCHAGQVVTVCIFAGTSASFATFVPFLVCMQRRQLAQTRRELGQQEEGKGHESPWAATMSVKLAVTASAWTFVEGGNQFTNLVSMQVSDMFLVKLVFAVAVSLLAFLGIIATDRILDSLSRGSWMQHVLINAVIAAALVIGFCWEEVFETVLASIEDGVPDESEGVLVCLLSLVECVVVGPALRFHVLPKLAEIKRNLKMEEELDIGEEILYDLALLREVFDAWVKKCESGKMPVETLFHPGAHALKFLVGTWIDINEDFFSGAEIEITQTGWGPRNARANWHKTAVYQMRCTGIDTCELVEKRRDGTERVFTARRGMGDTIEIKIPKYPTLGWTLGRANVQVKNAMRRPMPWDASVGLGSRSQLFGAVKH
;
A
#
# COMPACT_ATOMS: atom_id res chain seq x y z
N MET A 1 10.64 4.47 8.71
CA MET A 1 11.98 5.00 8.35
C MET A 1 13.03 3.90 8.25
N ALA A 2 13.30 3.07 9.28
CA ALA A 2 14.37 2.05 9.20
C ALA A 2 14.20 1.02 8.05
N CYS A 3 13.01 0.42 7.87
CA CYS A 3 12.74 -0.45 6.71
C CYS A 3 12.86 0.29 5.37
N TRP A 4 12.51 1.57 5.35
CA TRP A 4 12.63 2.45 4.18
C TRP A 4 14.09 2.76 3.84
N THR A 5 14.95 2.93 4.85
CA THR A 5 16.41 3.12 4.67
C THR A 5 17.07 1.84 4.14
N VAL A 6 16.60 0.67 4.56
CA VAL A 6 17.08 -0.63 4.06
C VAL A 6 16.66 -0.84 2.60
N LEU A 7 15.40 -0.53 2.25
CA LEU A 7 14.90 -0.59 0.88
C LEU A 7 15.66 0.40 -0.04
N HIS A 8 15.87 1.62 0.43
CA HIS A 8 16.66 2.64 -0.26
C HIS A 8 18.13 2.22 -0.45
N GLY A 9 18.72 1.55 0.54
CA GLY A 9 20.06 0.96 0.45
C GLY A 9 20.14 -0.15 -0.59
N ALA A 10 19.15 -1.05 -0.63
CA ALA A 10 19.09 -2.15 -1.59
C ALA A 10 18.91 -1.67 -3.04
N LEU A 11 18.01 -0.70 -3.27
CA LEU A 11 17.78 -0.12 -4.60
C LEU A 11 18.98 0.70 -5.09
N SER A 12 19.64 1.44 -4.20
CA SER A 12 20.90 2.14 -4.53
C SER A 12 22.03 1.17 -4.87
N LEU A 13 22.13 0.04 -4.18
CA LEU A 13 23.11 -1.02 -4.48
C LEU A 13 22.82 -1.73 -5.80
N LEU A 14 21.55 -1.98 -6.12
CA LEU A 14 21.14 -2.56 -7.39
C LEU A 14 21.44 -1.60 -8.56
N ALA A 15 21.09 -0.32 -8.41
CA ALA A 15 21.39 0.72 -9.39
C ALA A 15 22.92 0.86 -9.60
N PHE A 16 23.70 0.81 -8.52
CA PHE A 16 25.16 0.85 -8.59
C PHE A 16 25.76 -0.41 -9.25
N ALA A 17 25.23 -1.60 -8.96
CA ALA A 17 25.67 -2.86 -9.56
C ALA A 17 25.37 -2.92 -11.08
N LEU A 18 24.22 -2.38 -11.50
CA LEU A 18 23.86 -2.29 -12.93
C LEU A 18 24.66 -1.21 -13.66
N ALA A 19 24.95 -0.07 -13.02
CA ALA A 19 25.81 0.97 -13.56
C ALA A 19 27.30 0.55 -13.66
N ALA A 20 27.71 -0.49 -12.92
CA ALA A 20 29.08 -1.02 -12.94
C ALA A 20 29.33 -2.07 -14.05
N CYS A 21 28.32 -2.40 -14.88
CA CYS A 21 28.56 -3.23 -16.06
C CYS A 21 29.41 -2.47 -17.09
N PRO A 22 30.47 -3.10 -17.65
CA PRO A 22 31.44 -2.39 -18.48
C PRO A 22 30.80 -1.87 -19.77
N ASN A 23 30.91 -0.54 -19.96
CA ASN A 23 30.57 0.20 -21.17
C ASN A 23 31.16 -0.47 -22.43
N ASN A 24 30.31 -1.08 -23.26
CA ASN A 24 30.66 -1.35 -24.64
C ASN A 24 30.49 -0.05 -25.46
N GLY A 25 31.60 0.67 -25.59
CA GLY A 25 31.93 1.61 -26.67
C GLY A 25 30.82 2.51 -27.24
N PHE A 26 30.63 3.70 -26.66
CA PHE A 26 30.07 4.83 -27.40
C PHE A 26 31.19 5.62 -28.07
N ALA A 27 31.11 5.74 -29.40
CA ALA A 27 31.91 6.69 -30.16
C ALA A 27 31.39 8.13 -29.90
N PRO A 28 32.27 9.14 -29.79
CA PRO A 28 31.83 10.51 -29.57
C PRO A 28 31.16 11.08 -30.83
N ILE A 29 29.96 11.62 -30.66
CA ILE A 29 29.27 12.45 -31.64
C ILE A 29 30.11 13.74 -31.81
N GLY A 30 30.49 14.04 -33.04
CA GLY A 30 31.31 15.20 -33.40
C GLY A 30 30.62 16.55 -33.16
N PRO A 31 31.37 17.66 -33.14
CA PRO A 31 30.84 18.96 -32.77
C PRO A 31 29.93 19.52 -33.88
N GLU A 32 28.72 19.95 -33.49
CA GLU A 32 27.84 20.75 -34.34
C GLU A 32 28.52 22.07 -34.71
N VAL A 33 28.66 22.29 -36.02
CA VAL A 33 29.11 23.55 -36.62
C VAL A 33 27.95 24.53 -36.59
N GLY A 34 28.19 25.71 -36.03
CA GLY A 34 27.19 26.76 -35.85
C GLY A 34 26.55 27.28 -37.14
N GLY A 35 25.30 27.72 -37.02
CA GLY A 35 24.52 28.36 -38.06
C GLY A 35 23.82 29.61 -37.50
N GLY A 36 24.04 30.74 -38.16
CA GLY A 36 23.71 32.08 -37.67
C GLY A 36 22.25 32.50 -37.82
N HIS A 37 21.95 33.64 -37.18
CA HIS A 37 20.75 34.46 -37.32
C HIS A 37 20.28 34.62 -38.77
N VAL A 38 18.99 34.31 -39.03
CA VAL A 38 18.25 34.83 -40.19
C VAL A 38 16.84 35.26 -39.77
N VAL A 39 16.48 36.44 -40.29
CA VAL A 39 15.29 37.25 -40.05
C VAL A 39 14.03 36.64 -40.68
N SER A 40 12.90 36.84 -40.00
CA SER A 40 11.53 36.48 -40.35
C SER A 40 11.04 36.93 -41.74
N ARG A 41 10.37 36.04 -42.49
CA ARG A 41 9.03 36.24 -43.09
C ARG A 41 8.58 35.05 -43.97
N GLY A 42 7.41 34.49 -43.64
CA GLY A 42 6.37 34.17 -44.62
C GLY A 42 6.27 32.74 -45.19
N ARG A 43 5.08 32.16 -45.00
CA ARG A 43 4.42 31.01 -45.66
C ARG A 43 4.66 29.62 -45.04
N HIS A 44 3.57 29.10 -44.49
CA HIS A 44 3.36 27.69 -44.17
C HIS A 44 3.46 26.83 -45.43
N VAL A 45 4.37 25.85 -45.38
CA VAL A 45 4.36 24.62 -46.17
C VAL A 45 4.29 23.49 -45.14
N PRO A 46 3.45 22.45 -45.31
CA PRO A 46 3.42 21.33 -44.37
C PRO A 46 4.68 20.47 -44.57
N CYS A 47 5.46 20.28 -43.50
CA CYS A 47 6.54 19.29 -43.47
C CYS A 47 5.93 17.90 -43.45
N MET A 48 6.32 17.07 -44.43
CA MET A 48 6.23 15.62 -44.32
C MET A 48 7.21 15.16 -43.23
N GLN A 49 6.72 14.30 -42.36
CA GLN A 49 7.45 13.61 -41.32
C GLN A 49 8.18 12.43 -41.98
N GLU A 50 9.50 12.39 -41.84
CA GLU A 50 10.35 11.34 -42.42
C GLU A 50 10.30 10.08 -41.54
N ASP A 51 9.59 9.05 -42.00
CA ASP A 51 9.77 7.67 -41.51
C ASP A 51 10.98 7.07 -42.24
N GLY A 52 12.11 7.05 -41.53
CA GLY A 52 13.44 6.71 -42.08
C GLY A 52 13.62 5.25 -42.51
N ASP A 53 12.74 4.34 -42.10
CA ASP A 53 12.91 2.91 -42.36
C ASP A 53 12.11 2.40 -43.57
N GLU A 54 11.02 3.07 -43.98
CA GLU A 54 10.26 2.70 -45.19
C GLU A 54 10.78 3.35 -46.47
N ALA A 55 11.42 4.52 -46.36
CA ALA A 55 11.94 5.26 -47.52
C ALA A 55 13.03 4.48 -48.28
N GLY A 56 13.86 3.72 -47.58
CA GLY A 56 14.92 2.91 -48.19
C GLY A 56 14.38 1.72 -49.01
N VAL A 57 13.32 1.07 -48.53
CA VAL A 57 12.67 -0.07 -49.21
C VAL A 57 11.84 0.42 -50.39
N CYS A 58 11.09 1.51 -50.22
CA CYS A 58 10.32 2.14 -51.30
C CYS A 58 11.22 2.70 -52.41
N PHE A 59 12.39 3.27 -52.09
CA PHE A 59 13.34 3.77 -53.09
C PHE A 59 13.94 2.63 -53.94
N LEU A 60 14.25 1.48 -53.32
CA LEU A 60 14.75 0.30 -54.02
C LEU A 60 13.66 -0.36 -54.89
N GLN A 61 12.42 -0.39 -54.41
CA GLN A 61 11.28 -0.94 -55.16
C GLN A 61 10.88 -0.04 -56.34
N ALA A 62 10.85 1.29 -56.14
CA ALA A 62 10.63 2.26 -57.20
C ALA A 62 11.76 2.26 -58.25
N SER A 63 13.02 2.08 -57.81
CA SER A 63 14.16 1.93 -58.73
C SER A 63 14.08 0.64 -59.55
N ALA A 64 13.62 -0.46 -58.94
CA ALA A 64 13.43 -1.74 -59.63
C ALA A 64 12.26 -1.70 -60.63
N GLU A 65 11.18 -0.96 -60.33
CA GLU A 65 10.06 -0.74 -61.25
C GLU A 65 10.40 0.23 -62.39
N ALA A 66 11.17 1.30 -62.10
CA ALA A 66 11.68 2.21 -63.11
C ALA A 66 12.61 1.51 -64.13
N LEU A 67 13.30 0.45 -63.71
CA LEU A 67 14.12 -0.42 -64.58
C LEU A 67 13.31 -1.43 -65.41
N LYS A 68 12.04 -1.71 -65.06
CA LYS A 68 11.15 -2.58 -65.84
C LYS A 68 10.49 -1.85 -67.01
N ALA A 69 10.28 -0.54 -66.91
CA ALA A 69 9.59 0.27 -67.93
C ALA A 69 10.28 0.28 -69.32
N PRO A 70 11.62 0.29 -69.45
CA PRO A 70 12.28 0.26 -70.77
C PRO A 70 12.30 -1.12 -71.44
N LEU A 71 12.02 -2.20 -70.71
CA LEU A 71 12.08 -3.57 -71.25
C LEU A 71 10.81 -4.01 -72.01
N LEU A 72 9.71 -3.27 -71.87
CA LEU A 72 8.43 -3.60 -72.50
C LEU A 72 8.16 -2.82 -73.80
N GLN A 73 9.01 -1.85 -74.17
CA GLN A 73 8.88 -1.07 -75.39
C GLN A 73 10.20 -1.02 -76.17
N GLY A 74 10.45 -2.02 -77.03
CA GLY A 74 11.49 -1.89 -78.04
C GLY A 74 11.95 -3.22 -78.63
N SER A 75 11.67 -3.42 -79.92
CA SER A 75 12.27 -4.48 -80.73
C SER A 75 13.78 -4.28 -80.82
N ILE A 76 14.55 -4.99 -79.98
CA ILE A 76 16.01 -5.04 -80.11
C ILE A 76 16.33 -5.98 -81.26
N GLY A 77 16.72 -5.39 -82.40
CA GLY A 77 17.31 -6.10 -83.51
C GLY A 77 18.61 -6.79 -83.07
N ALA A 78 18.78 -8.03 -83.52
CA ALA A 78 19.89 -8.91 -83.19
C ALA A 78 21.25 -8.26 -83.55
N ARG A 79 21.91 -7.63 -82.57
CA ARG A 79 23.38 -7.41 -82.61
C ARG A 79 24.10 -7.02 -81.32
N ASP A 80 23.50 -7.10 -80.14
CA ASP A 80 24.21 -6.81 -78.89
C ASP A 80 24.19 -7.99 -77.92
N GLU A 81 25.09 -8.96 -78.13
CA GLU A 81 25.39 -10.03 -77.15
C GLU A 81 25.82 -9.46 -75.78
N GLU A 82 26.39 -8.25 -75.77
CA GLU A 82 26.81 -7.55 -74.55
C GLU A 82 25.61 -7.07 -73.70
N ALA A 83 24.54 -6.61 -74.35
CA ALA A 83 23.30 -6.21 -73.66
C ALA A 83 22.60 -7.41 -73.01
N ALA A 84 22.58 -8.56 -73.69
CA ALA A 84 22.05 -9.81 -73.14
C ALA A 84 22.87 -10.28 -71.92
N GLY A 85 24.19 -10.14 -71.96
CA GLY A 85 25.09 -10.43 -70.83
C GLY A 85 24.84 -9.53 -69.62
N ASN A 86 24.59 -8.24 -69.84
CA ASN A 86 24.31 -7.29 -68.76
C ASN A 86 22.94 -7.50 -68.12
N ILE A 87 21.92 -7.86 -68.90
CA ILE A 87 20.58 -8.24 -68.38
C ILE A 87 20.67 -9.53 -67.55
N ALA A 88 21.43 -10.53 -68.00
CA ALA A 88 21.65 -11.76 -67.23
C ALA A 88 22.37 -11.50 -65.89
N ARG A 89 23.34 -10.58 -65.87
CA ARG A 89 24.03 -10.16 -64.64
C ARG A 89 23.10 -9.42 -63.68
N LEU A 90 22.27 -8.49 -64.17
CA LEU A 90 21.26 -7.79 -63.37
C LEU A 90 20.22 -8.75 -62.79
N GLY A 91 19.72 -9.70 -63.57
CA GLY A 91 18.80 -10.74 -63.08
C GLY A 91 19.45 -11.69 -62.05
N SER A 92 20.76 -11.88 -62.10
CA SER A 92 21.49 -12.63 -61.07
C SER A 92 21.69 -11.82 -59.77
N ALA A 93 21.89 -10.51 -59.88
CA ALA A 93 22.02 -9.60 -58.74
C ALA A 93 20.67 -9.39 -58.02
N ALA A 94 19.58 -9.22 -58.76
CA ALA A 94 18.23 -9.11 -58.21
C ALA A 94 17.84 -10.36 -57.40
N ARG A 95 18.13 -11.57 -57.93
CA ARG A 95 17.89 -12.82 -57.20
C ARG A 95 18.73 -12.97 -55.95
N ARG A 96 19.96 -12.43 -55.93
CA ARG A 96 20.79 -12.39 -54.72
C ARG A 96 20.22 -11.44 -53.68
N LEU A 97 19.76 -10.24 -54.08
CA LEU A 97 19.09 -9.29 -53.20
C LEU A 97 17.80 -9.87 -52.61
N GLU A 98 17.01 -10.58 -53.40
CA GLU A 98 15.80 -11.27 -52.93
C GLU A 98 16.14 -12.41 -51.94
N SER A 99 17.21 -13.18 -52.20
CA SER A 99 17.69 -14.20 -51.25
C SER A 99 18.23 -13.60 -49.95
N VAL A 100 18.86 -12.42 -49.99
CA VAL A 100 19.35 -11.70 -48.80
C VAL A 100 18.18 -11.11 -48.02
N SER A 101 17.16 -10.59 -48.71
CA SER A 101 15.92 -10.12 -48.08
C SER A 101 15.16 -11.27 -47.40
N GLN A 102 15.05 -12.43 -48.06
CA GLN A 102 14.43 -13.62 -47.47
C GLN A 102 15.25 -14.16 -46.29
N ALA A 103 16.58 -14.18 -46.38
CA ALA A 103 17.45 -14.58 -45.27
C ALA A 103 17.36 -13.59 -44.10
N SER A 104 17.27 -12.29 -44.36
CA SER A 104 17.07 -11.26 -43.34
C SER A 104 15.72 -11.41 -42.64
N ARG A 105 14.63 -11.68 -43.37
CA ARG A 105 13.32 -11.99 -42.80
C ARG A 105 13.32 -13.30 -42.00
N PHE A 106 14.02 -14.32 -42.48
CA PHE A 106 14.16 -15.59 -41.77
C PHE A 106 14.92 -15.43 -40.44
N VAL A 107 16.02 -14.67 -40.44
CA VAL A 107 16.77 -14.36 -39.22
C VAL A 107 15.96 -13.48 -38.27
N ALA A 108 15.21 -12.49 -38.77
CA ALA A 108 14.31 -11.67 -37.96
C ALA A 108 13.20 -12.51 -37.32
N ASN A 109 12.56 -13.41 -38.08
CA ASN A 109 11.52 -14.30 -37.57
C ASN A 109 12.08 -15.30 -36.54
N HIS A 110 13.27 -15.87 -36.76
CA HIS A 110 13.91 -16.76 -35.78
C HIS A 110 14.44 -16.01 -34.54
N ALA A 111 14.82 -14.74 -34.66
CA ALA A 111 15.17 -13.91 -33.51
C ALA A 111 13.93 -13.59 -32.66
N LEU A 112 12.78 -13.34 -33.29
CA LEU A 112 11.47 -13.19 -32.64
C LEU A 112 11.02 -14.47 -31.93
N ASP A 113 11.18 -15.63 -32.57
CA ASP A 113 10.89 -16.94 -31.95
C ASP A 113 11.81 -17.21 -30.75
N ALA A 114 13.08 -16.80 -30.83
CA ALA A 114 14.04 -16.95 -29.74
C ALA A 114 13.75 -16.00 -28.55
N SER A 115 13.32 -14.76 -28.80
CA SER A 115 12.93 -13.82 -27.73
C SER A 115 11.64 -14.24 -27.03
N MET A 116 10.65 -14.79 -27.77
CA MET A 116 9.46 -15.40 -27.14
C MET A 116 9.88 -16.52 -26.18
N SER A 117 10.84 -17.36 -26.56
CA SER A 117 11.28 -18.46 -25.70
C SER A 117 11.94 -18.00 -24.39
N LEU A 118 12.68 -16.88 -24.39
CA LEU A 118 13.32 -16.35 -23.19
C LEU A 118 12.30 -15.66 -22.28
N GLY A 119 11.37 -14.88 -22.85
CA GLY A 119 10.26 -14.26 -22.14
C GLY A 119 9.36 -15.31 -21.48
N GLU A 120 8.99 -16.36 -22.20
CA GLU A 120 8.23 -17.49 -21.66
C GLU A 120 8.99 -18.19 -20.53
N VAL A 121 10.26 -18.53 -20.72
CA VAL A 121 11.09 -19.17 -19.68
C VAL A 121 11.20 -18.27 -18.44
N LEU A 122 11.30 -16.96 -18.60
CA LEU A 122 11.38 -16.01 -17.48
C LEU A 122 10.03 -15.75 -16.82
N ILE A 123 8.92 -15.78 -17.56
CA ILE A 123 7.57 -15.85 -16.98
C ILE A 123 7.46 -17.11 -16.12
N PHE A 124 7.85 -18.28 -16.63
CA PHE A 124 7.80 -19.52 -15.85
C PHE A 124 8.78 -19.49 -14.65
N MET A 125 10.00 -18.98 -14.83
CA MET A 125 10.99 -18.84 -13.74
C MET A 125 10.64 -17.73 -12.75
N GLY A 126 9.80 -16.77 -13.09
CA GLY A 126 9.30 -15.73 -12.19
C GLY A 126 8.02 -16.18 -11.48
N VAL A 127 7.00 -16.56 -12.26
CA VAL A 127 5.68 -16.95 -11.78
C VAL A 127 5.73 -18.21 -10.91
N ILE A 128 6.56 -19.22 -11.24
CA ILE A 128 6.61 -20.45 -10.45
C ILE A 128 7.23 -20.19 -9.06
N PRO A 129 8.43 -19.60 -8.91
CA PRO A 129 9.00 -19.30 -7.60
C PRO A 129 8.22 -18.25 -6.83
N ILE A 130 7.64 -17.24 -7.48
CA ILE A 130 6.79 -16.24 -6.82
C ILE A 130 5.50 -16.90 -6.35
N GLY A 131 4.85 -17.70 -7.19
CA GLY A 131 3.68 -18.49 -6.82
C GLY A 131 3.99 -19.44 -5.67
N ALA A 132 5.14 -20.12 -5.70
CA ALA A 132 5.61 -20.99 -4.61
C ALA A 132 5.91 -20.19 -3.33
N ALA A 133 6.53 -19.01 -3.44
CA ALA A 133 6.78 -18.11 -2.32
C ALA A 133 5.47 -17.60 -1.72
N PHE A 134 4.48 -17.24 -2.54
CA PHE A 134 3.13 -16.89 -2.08
C PHE A 134 2.48 -18.07 -1.35
N VAL A 135 2.52 -19.27 -1.92
CA VAL A 135 2.00 -20.48 -1.25
C VAL A 135 2.72 -20.71 0.08
N TYR A 136 4.05 -20.55 0.13
CA TYR A 136 4.82 -20.67 1.36
C TYR A 136 4.40 -19.61 2.40
N LEU A 137 4.26 -18.34 1.99
CA LEU A 137 3.90 -17.22 2.84
C LEU A 137 2.45 -17.29 3.36
N ILE A 138 1.53 -17.80 2.55
CA ILE A 138 0.13 -18.08 2.95
C ILE A 138 0.07 -19.23 3.95
N ASN A 139 1.01 -20.18 3.88
CA ASN A 139 1.11 -21.31 4.80
C ASN A 139 2.20 -21.10 5.89
N TYR A 140 2.64 -19.85 6.10
CA TYR A 140 3.70 -19.56 7.06
C TYR A 140 3.28 -19.94 8.49
N PRO A 141 4.14 -20.49 9.37
CA PRO A 141 3.69 -20.99 10.69
C PRO A 141 3.06 -19.94 11.61
N ASP A 142 3.37 -18.66 11.41
CA ASP A 142 2.84 -17.54 12.17
C ASP A 142 1.49 -17.05 11.61
N ALA A 143 0.46 -17.04 12.44
CA ALA A 143 -0.89 -16.64 12.06
C ALA A 143 -1.00 -15.14 11.70
N ASP A 144 -0.17 -14.28 12.31
CA ASP A 144 -0.15 -12.85 11.99
C ASP A 144 0.42 -12.63 10.59
N VAL A 145 1.54 -13.29 10.27
CA VAL A 145 2.13 -13.29 8.92
C VAL A 145 1.16 -13.86 7.87
N GLN A 146 0.47 -14.96 8.18
CA GLN A 146 -0.56 -15.50 7.28
C GLN A 146 -1.67 -14.49 7.02
N TYR A 147 -2.15 -13.82 8.08
CA TYR A 147 -3.21 -12.81 7.97
C TYR A 147 -2.78 -11.66 7.07
N TYR A 148 -1.60 -11.08 7.30
CA TYR A 148 -1.11 -9.96 6.49
C TYR A 148 -0.87 -10.37 5.04
N ASN A 149 -0.26 -11.53 4.78
CA ASN A 149 -0.05 -12.00 3.41
C ASN A 149 -1.37 -12.26 2.68
N LEU A 150 -2.35 -12.91 3.32
CA LEU A 150 -3.67 -13.13 2.72
C LEU A 150 -4.44 -11.81 2.52
N TYR A 151 -4.27 -10.85 3.44
CA TYR A 151 -4.86 -9.52 3.29
C TYR A 151 -4.29 -8.82 2.06
N ILE A 152 -2.96 -8.82 1.89
CA ILE A 152 -2.25 -8.22 0.76
C ILE A 152 -2.70 -8.85 -0.55
N VAL A 153 -2.75 -10.19 -0.61
CA VAL A 153 -3.21 -10.92 -1.79
C VAL A 153 -4.66 -10.56 -2.12
N ALA A 154 -5.52 -10.49 -1.10
CA ALA A 154 -6.92 -10.15 -1.30
C ALA A 154 -7.12 -8.72 -1.84
N ASP A 155 -6.37 -7.77 -1.29
CA ASP A 155 -6.44 -6.36 -1.67
C ASP A 155 -5.84 -6.14 -3.07
N ALA A 156 -4.64 -6.68 -3.34
CA ALA A 156 -3.99 -6.61 -4.64
C ALA A 156 -4.84 -7.27 -5.75
N ALA A 157 -5.42 -8.43 -5.49
CA ALA A 157 -6.35 -9.07 -6.43
C ALA A 157 -7.61 -8.23 -6.66
N SER A 158 -8.14 -7.58 -5.61
CA SER A 158 -9.29 -6.68 -5.74
C SER A 158 -8.95 -5.44 -6.58
N VAL A 159 -7.75 -4.88 -6.42
CA VAL A 159 -7.23 -3.76 -7.23
C VAL A 159 -7.07 -4.20 -8.68
N PHE A 160 -6.42 -5.34 -8.91
CA PHE A 160 -6.15 -5.85 -10.25
C PHE A 160 -7.43 -6.16 -11.04
N ILE A 161 -8.40 -6.87 -10.45
CA ILE A 161 -9.71 -7.12 -11.11
C ILE A 161 -10.43 -5.80 -11.42
N ALA A 162 -10.38 -4.84 -10.49
CA ALA A 162 -11.02 -3.54 -10.66
C ALA A 162 -10.37 -2.71 -11.79
N LEU A 163 -9.06 -2.76 -11.91
CA LEU A 163 -8.34 -2.12 -12.99
C LEU A 163 -8.68 -2.75 -14.34
N VAL A 164 -8.55 -4.07 -14.44
CA VAL A 164 -8.76 -4.82 -15.68
C VAL A 164 -10.16 -4.58 -16.25
N ILE A 165 -11.19 -4.54 -15.40
CA ILE A 165 -12.56 -4.25 -15.85
C ILE A 165 -12.75 -2.78 -16.25
N VAL A 166 -12.07 -1.84 -15.57
CA VAL A 166 -12.14 -0.42 -15.89
C VAL A 166 -11.46 -0.16 -17.24
N HIS A 167 -10.29 -0.74 -17.49
CA HIS A 167 -9.58 -0.65 -18.78
C HIS A 167 -10.43 -1.13 -19.95
N VAL A 168 -11.15 -2.26 -19.79
CA VAL A 168 -12.10 -2.75 -20.79
C VAL A 168 -13.23 -1.74 -21.04
N CYS A 169 -13.79 -1.18 -19.97
CA CYS A 169 -14.85 -0.18 -20.10
C CYS A 169 -14.34 1.12 -20.73
N GLU A 170 -13.09 1.47 -20.51
CA GLU A 170 -12.45 2.67 -21.06
C GLU A 170 -12.19 2.52 -22.54
N ARG A 171 -11.60 1.41 -22.99
CA ARG A 171 -11.47 1.13 -24.42
C ARG A 171 -12.82 1.14 -25.14
N TYR A 172 -13.87 0.62 -24.49
CA TYR A 172 -15.22 0.72 -25.04
C TYR A 172 -15.75 2.16 -25.05
N THR A 173 -15.44 2.94 -24.02
CA THR A 173 -15.79 4.37 -23.93
C THR A 173 -15.07 5.16 -25.01
N ASP A 174 -13.78 4.95 -25.23
CA ASP A 174 -13.01 5.55 -26.30
C ASP A 174 -13.61 5.20 -27.66
N TRP A 175 -13.83 3.91 -27.92
CA TRP A 175 -14.40 3.43 -29.18
C TRP A 175 -15.82 3.99 -29.44
N ALA A 176 -16.67 4.06 -28.42
CA ALA A 176 -18.06 4.47 -28.58
C ALA A 176 -18.25 6.00 -28.53
N VAL A 177 -17.55 6.68 -27.62
CA VAL A 177 -17.78 8.11 -27.31
C VAL A 177 -16.90 9.01 -28.17
N GLN A 178 -15.63 8.64 -28.40
CA GLN A 178 -14.69 9.50 -29.12
C GLN A 178 -15.17 9.84 -30.55
N PRO A 179 -15.70 8.90 -31.36
CA PRO A 179 -16.19 9.23 -32.70
C PRO A 179 -17.46 10.09 -32.69
N LEU A 180 -18.29 9.97 -31.65
CA LEU A 180 -19.60 10.63 -31.57
C LEU A 180 -19.51 12.06 -31.05
N LEU A 181 -18.72 12.28 -29.99
CA LEU A 181 -18.67 13.55 -29.28
C LEU A 181 -17.33 14.29 -29.50
N GLY A 182 -16.29 13.59 -29.94
CA GLY A 182 -14.94 14.13 -30.07
C GLY A 182 -14.14 14.09 -28.77
N GLN A 183 -12.82 14.26 -28.88
CA GLN A 183 -11.86 14.10 -27.77
C GLN A 183 -12.15 14.98 -26.55
N GLN A 184 -12.74 16.17 -26.74
CA GLN A 184 -13.07 17.09 -25.64
C GLN A 184 -14.14 16.56 -24.69
N TRP A 185 -14.93 15.58 -25.12
CA TRP A 185 -16.02 15.00 -24.35
C TRP A 185 -15.69 13.63 -23.75
N LEU A 186 -14.46 13.13 -23.97
CA LEU A 186 -14.02 11.85 -23.43
C LEU A 186 -14.05 11.85 -21.90
N CYS A 187 -13.62 12.96 -21.29
CA CYS A 187 -13.68 13.15 -19.84
C CYS A 187 -15.12 13.03 -19.28
N VAL A 188 -16.15 13.36 -20.07
CA VAL A 188 -17.56 13.17 -19.68
C VAL A 188 -17.93 11.70 -19.71
N GLY A 189 -17.45 10.93 -20.70
CA GLY A 189 -17.60 9.47 -20.75
C GLY A 189 -16.99 8.81 -19.51
N HIS A 190 -15.74 9.15 -19.20
CA HIS A 190 -15.08 8.68 -17.98
C HIS A 190 -15.82 9.12 -16.71
N ALA A 191 -16.40 10.33 -16.68
CA ALA A 191 -17.12 10.83 -15.51
C ALA A 191 -18.40 10.04 -15.25
N LEU A 192 -19.11 9.68 -16.32
CA LEU A 192 -20.28 8.81 -16.24
C LEU A 192 -19.88 7.40 -15.76
N LEU A 193 -18.74 6.87 -16.22
CA LEU A 193 -18.21 5.58 -15.77
C LEU A 193 -17.83 5.61 -14.28
N ALA A 194 -17.14 6.66 -13.81
CA ALA A 194 -16.81 6.84 -12.40
C ALA A 194 -18.07 6.92 -11.52
N LEU A 195 -19.08 7.68 -11.95
CA LEU A 195 -20.37 7.78 -11.27
C LEU A 195 -21.15 6.46 -11.30
N LEU A 196 -21.02 5.66 -12.38
CA LEU A 196 -21.64 4.34 -12.49
C LEU A 196 -21.03 3.37 -11.47
N TRP A 197 -19.70 3.32 -11.34
CA TRP A 197 -19.03 2.46 -10.38
C TRP A 197 -19.32 2.88 -8.93
N TYR A 198 -19.21 4.18 -8.63
CA TYR A 198 -19.56 4.71 -7.31
C TYR A 198 -21.04 4.47 -6.99
N GLY A 199 -21.94 4.75 -7.93
CA GLY A 199 -23.37 4.50 -7.80
C GLY A 199 -23.67 3.01 -7.59
N SER A 200 -22.97 2.10 -8.26
CA SER A 200 -23.11 0.66 -8.08
C SER A 200 -22.70 0.20 -6.68
N MET A 201 -21.62 0.76 -6.13
CA MET A 201 -21.20 0.53 -4.75
C MET A 201 -22.30 0.95 -3.76
N GLN A 202 -22.88 2.14 -3.96
CA GLN A 202 -23.94 2.68 -3.10
C GLN A 202 -25.28 1.96 -3.28
N CYS A 203 -25.64 1.55 -4.50
CA CYS A 203 -26.87 0.80 -4.75
C CYS A 203 -26.83 -0.58 -4.07
N ARG A 204 -25.65 -1.22 -4.06
CA ARG A 204 -25.52 -2.55 -3.45
C ARG A 204 -25.73 -2.52 -1.93
N ARG A 205 -25.43 -1.39 -1.27
CA ARG A 205 -25.83 -1.10 0.11
C ARG A 205 -27.31 -1.36 0.33
N ILE A 206 -28.14 -0.75 -0.53
CA ILE A 206 -29.61 -0.79 -0.43
C ILE A 206 -30.12 -2.22 -0.62
N PHE A 207 -29.57 -2.95 -1.59
CA PHE A 207 -30.02 -4.33 -1.86
C PHE A 207 -29.61 -5.34 -0.78
N VAL A 208 -28.45 -5.17 -0.13
CA VAL A 208 -27.98 -6.08 0.90
C VAL A 208 -28.76 -5.91 2.22
N ASP A 209 -29.20 -4.69 2.52
CA ASP A 209 -29.94 -4.37 3.75
C ASP A 209 -31.39 -4.85 3.74
N ALA A 210 -31.99 -5.06 2.56
CA ALA A 210 -33.42 -5.39 2.44
C ALA A 210 -33.83 -6.77 3.00
N SER A 211 -32.89 -7.64 3.38
CA SER A 211 -33.21 -8.97 3.90
C SER A 211 -32.56 -9.25 5.24
N GLU A 212 -33.33 -9.31 6.32
CA GLU A 212 -32.82 -9.75 7.61
C GLU A 212 -32.49 -11.24 7.56
N VAL A 213 -31.23 -11.60 7.84
CA VAL A 213 -30.80 -13.00 7.94
C VAL A 213 -30.65 -13.39 9.40
N LYS A 214 -31.45 -14.38 9.78
CA LYS A 214 -31.42 -15.01 11.10
C LYS A 214 -30.25 -15.98 11.26
N ASP A 215 -29.84 -16.65 10.18
CA ASP A 215 -28.73 -17.60 10.21
C ASP A 215 -27.36 -16.88 10.40
N PRO A 216 -26.61 -17.19 11.47
CA PRO A 216 -25.30 -16.58 11.70
C PRO A 216 -24.28 -16.87 10.60
N GLU A 217 -24.34 -18.02 9.93
CA GLU A 217 -23.39 -18.37 8.87
C GLU A 217 -23.66 -17.58 7.59
N ALA A 218 -24.91 -17.53 7.13
CA ALA A 218 -25.32 -16.65 6.04
C ALA A 218 -25.04 -15.17 6.34
N ARG A 219 -25.18 -14.72 7.61
CA ARG A 219 -24.77 -13.36 8.01
C ARG A 219 -23.27 -13.12 7.84
N ARG A 220 -22.43 -14.11 8.14
CA ARG A 220 -20.96 -14.02 7.90
C ARG A 220 -20.63 -13.97 6.41
N GLN A 221 -21.23 -14.85 5.61
CA GLN A 221 -21.04 -14.86 4.16
C GLN A 221 -21.44 -13.52 3.52
N ARG A 222 -22.50 -12.87 4.02
CA ARG A 222 -22.88 -11.51 3.61
C ARG A 222 -21.85 -10.47 3.98
N GLY A 223 -21.25 -10.57 5.17
CA GLY A 223 -20.13 -9.70 5.56
C GLY A 223 -18.94 -9.82 4.61
N TYR A 224 -18.58 -11.04 4.19
CA TYR A 224 -17.50 -11.27 3.22
C TYR A 224 -17.86 -10.72 1.84
N SER A 225 -19.09 -10.95 1.41
CA SER A 225 -19.57 -10.38 0.15
C SER A 225 -19.57 -8.86 0.19
N ALA A 226 -19.95 -8.25 1.31
CA ALA A 226 -19.96 -6.80 1.46
C ALA A 226 -18.56 -6.22 1.31
N ARG A 227 -17.60 -6.78 2.04
CA ARG A 227 -16.19 -6.38 1.96
C ARG A 227 -15.61 -6.55 0.55
N PHE A 228 -15.93 -7.66 -0.13
CA PHE A 228 -15.51 -7.88 -1.51
C PHE A 228 -16.05 -6.79 -2.44
N TRP A 229 -17.37 -6.57 -2.44
CA TRP A 229 -17.99 -5.64 -3.38
C TRP A 229 -17.64 -4.18 -3.10
N SER A 230 -17.50 -3.79 -1.83
CA SER A 230 -17.07 -2.43 -1.48
C SER A 230 -15.62 -2.19 -1.91
N GLY A 231 -14.72 -3.16 -1.70
CA GLY A 231 -13.31 -3.06 -2.14
C GLY A 231 -13.20 -3.01 -3.66
N PHE A 232 -13.81 -3.97 -4.36
CA PHE A 232 -13.78 -4.06 -5.83
C PHE A 232 -14.40 -2.82 -6.49
N LEU A 233 -15.64 -2.45 -6.12
CA LEU A 233 -16.31 -1.29 -6.72
C LEU A 233 -15.66 0.03 -6.30
N GLY A 234 -15.10 0.09 -5.08
CA GLY A 234 -14.31 1.21 -4.60
C GLY A 234 -13.06 1.43 -5.45
N ASN A 235 -12.28 0.38 -5.70
CA ASN A 235 -11.11 0.46 -6.57
C ASN A 235 -11.50 0.82 -8.00
N ALA A 236 -12.56 0.24 -8.56
CA ALA A 236 -13.03 0.53 -9.92
C ALA A 236 -13.46 2.00 -10.05
N ALA A 237 -14.21 2.52 -9.06
CA ALA A 237 -14.56 3.94 -9.00
C ALA A 237 -13.33 4.82 -8.84
N SER A 238 -12.30 4.36 -8.14
CA SER A 238 -11.05 5.10 -7.99
C SER A 238 -10.28 5.23 -9.29
N PHE A 239 -10.14 4.16 -10.07
CA PHE A 239 -9.46 4.19 -11.37
C PHE A 239 -10.22 5.03 -12.39
N ALA A 240 -11.54 4.83 -12.48
CA ALA A 240 -12.37 5.66 -13.34
C ALA A 240 -12.27 7.14 -12.94
N ALA A 241 -12.23 7.47 -11.65
CA ALA A 241 -12.00 8.84 -11.20
C ALA A 241 -10.59 9.36 -11.57
N ILE A 242 -9.55 8.52 -11.44
CA ILE A 242 -8.20 8.85 -11.89
C ILE A 242 -8.21 9.27 -13.36
N ASN A 243 -8.90 8.54 -14.23
CA ASN A 243 -8.93 8.84 -15.67
C ASN A 243 -9.70 10.13 -15.98
N VAL A 244 -10.86 10.35 -15.34
CA VAL A 244 -11.60 11.63 -15.45
C VAL A 244 -10.73 12.83 -15.10
N TRP A 245 -10.11 12.79 -13.93
CA TRP A 245 -9.36 13.92 -13.42
C TRP A 245 -7.97 14.02 -14.06
N GLY A 246 -7.42 12.91 -14.52
CA GLY A 246 -6.17 12.82 -15.29
C GLY A 246 -6.33 13.48 -16.65
N ASP A 247 -7.38 13.14 -17.40
CA ASP A 247 -7.73 13.81 -18.67
C ASP A 247 -7.93 15.31 -18.46
N LEU A 248 -8.61 15.70 -17.39
CA LEU A 248 -8.80 17.11 -17.06
C LEU A 248 -7.47 17.81 -16.75
N GLN A 249 -6.52 17.12 -16.12
CA GLN A 249 -5.18 17.62 -15.84
C GLN A 249 -4.34 17.79 -17.12
N GLU A 250 -4.59 16.96 -18.14
CA GLU A 250 -3.99 17.05 -19.47
C GLU A 250 -4.66 18.08 -20.38
N ALA A 251 -5.88 18.50 -20.06
CA ALA A 251 -6.62 19.42 -20.92
C ALA A 251 -5.83 20.71 -21.21
N PRO A 252 -5.91 21.28 -22.43
CA PRO A 252 -5.09 22.43 -22.86
C PRO A 252 -5.18 23.68 -21.98
N TRP A 253 -6.22 23.80 -21.15
CA TRP A 253 -6.36 24.89 -20.19
C TRP A 253 -5.47 24.71 -18.96
N PHE A 254 -5.29 23.48 -18.51
CA PHE A 254 -4.47 23.12 -17.35
C PHE A 254 -3.02 22.78 -17.71
N ASP A 255 -2.70 22.62 -18.99
CA ASP A 255 -1.31 22.42 -19.45
C ASP A 255 -0.47 23.69 -19.59
N ARG A 256 -1.07 24.88 -19.45
CA ARG A 256 -0.38 26.15 -19.68
C ARG A 256 0.69 26.52 -18.65
N SER A 257 0.66 25.93 -17.47
CA SER A 257 1.62 26.22 -16.39
C SER A 257 1.78 25.00 -15.49
N PRO A 258 2.99 24.72 -14.98
CA PRO A 258 3.23 23.62 -14.03
C PRO A 258 2.40 23.73 -12.74
N ALA A 259 1.87 24.91 -12.40
CA ALA A 259 1.01 25.09 -11.24
C ALA A 259 -0.45 24.65 -11.47
N HIS A 260 -0.94 24.70 -12.71
CA HIS A 260 -2.36 24.39 -13.01
C HIS A 260 -2.74 22.92 -12.74
N PRO A 261 -1.89 21.91 -12.98
CA PRO A 261 -2.18 20.52 -12.61
C PRO A 261 -2.50 20.31 -11.13
N PHE A 262 -1.92 21.11 -10.22
CA PHE A 262 -2.24 21.06 -8.79
C PHE A 262 -3.64 21.60 -8.48
N LEU A 263 -4.15 22.56 -9.27
CA LEU A 263 -5.51 23.05 -9.13
C LEU A 263 -6.52 21.93 -9.41
N VAL A 264 -6.25 21.07 -10.40
CA VAL A 264 -7.10 19.90 -10.70
C VAL A 264 -7.14 18.92 -9.53
N CYS A 265 -6.01 18.73 -8.82
CA CYS A 265 -5.97 17.89 -7.61
C CYS A 265 -6.92 18.42 -6.52
N VAL A 266 -6.93 19.74 -6.29
CA VAL A 266 -7.82 20.39 -5.31
C VAL A 266 -9.28 20.28 -5.74
N LEU A 267 -9.57 20.48 -7.04
CA LEU A 267 -10.91 20.34 -7.59
C LEU A 267 -11.42 18.89 -7.45
N ALA A 268 -10.59 17.90 -7.75
CA ALA A 268 -10.90 16.49 -7.58
C ALA A 268 -11.23 16.16 -6.12
N PHE A 269 -10.39 16.61 -5.19
CA PHE A 269 -10.62 16.41 -3.75
C PHE A 269 -11.98 16.98 -3.31
N VAL A 270 -12.26 18.24 -3.66
CA VAL A 270 -13.50 18.92 -3.27
C VAL A 270 -14.72 18.27 -3.91
N ALA A 271 -14.65 17.91 -5.19
CA ALA A 271 -15.76 17.29 -5.90
C ALA A 271 -16.11 15.92 -5.32
N MET A 272 -15.10 15.10 -5.00
CA MET A 272 -15.29 13.78 -4.40
C MET A 272 -15.79 13.89 -2.95
N ASP A 273 -15.27 14.82 -2.15
CA ASP A 273 -15.78 15.09 -0.79
C ASP A 273 -17.25 15.51 -0.82
N LEU A 274 -17.64 16.39 -1.76
CA LEU A 274 -19.04 16.76 -1.96
C LEU A 274 -19.91 15.57 -2.40
N LEU A 275 -19.39 14.69 -3.26
CA LEU A 275 -20.08 13.46 -3.67
C LEU A 275 -20.32 12.53 -2.47
N PHE A 276 -19.35 12.41 -1.57
CA PHE A 276 -19.49 11.58 -0.37
C PHE A 276 -20.45 12.20 0.64
N ILE A 277 -20.35 13.52 0.89
CA ILE A 277 -21.29 14.25 1.76
C ILE A 277 -22.73 14.13 1.25
N THR A 278 -22.94 14.30 -0.05
CA THR A 278 -24.28 14.18 -0.65
C THR A 278 -24.82 12.76 -0.48
N THR A 279 -23.99 11.75 -0.71
CA THR A 279 -24.37 10.35 -0.53
C THR A 279 -24.68 10.01 0.93
N LYS A 280 -23.85 10.44 1.89
CA LYS A 280 -24.11 10.30 3.33
C LYS A 280 -25.39 11.01 3.79
N ARG A 281 -25.82 12.08 3.11
CA ARG A 281 -27.11 12.75 3.38
C ARG A 281 -28.31 12.03 2.78
N VAL A 282 -28.14 11.37 1.64
CA VAL A 282 -29.23 10.70 0.91
C VAL A 282 -29.46 9.28 1.43
N CYS A 283 -28.39 8.51 1.64
CA CYS A 283 -28.44 7.10 1.99
C CYS A 283 -29.23 6.75 3.27
N PRO A 284 -29.13 7.50 4.39
CA PRO A 284 -29.88 7.18 5.61
C PRO A 284 -31.40 7.22 5.41
N ARG A 285 -31.91 7.98 4.44
CA ARG A 285 -33.36 8.07 4.16
C ARG A 285 -33.96 6.76 3.64
N TYR A 286 -33.12 5.86 3.13
CA TYR A 286 -33.53 4.59 2.53
C TYR A 286 -33.10 3.37 3.35
N GLN A 287 -32.47 3.59 4.50
CA GLN A 287 -31.91 2.50 5.31
C GLN A 287 -32.83 2.05 6.43
N VAL A 288 -32.89 0.73 6.58
CA VAL A 288 -33.38 0.08 7.79
C VAL A 288 -32.16 -0.15 8.69
N GLU A 289 -32.22 0.32 9.94
CA GLU A 289 -31.12 0.12 10.90
C GLU A 289 -30.94 -1.37 11.23
N THR A 290 -30.12 -2.06 10.43
CA THR A 290 -29.70 -3.43 10.70
C THR A 290 -28.23 -3.48 11.08
N THR A 291 -27.83 -4.49 11.84
CA THR A 291 -26.40 -4.74 12.16
C THR A 291 -25.56 -5.00 10.91
N THR A 292 -26.17 -5.52 9.84
CA THR A 292 -25.50 -5.73 8.55
C THR A 292 -25.29 -4.40 7.82
N GLY A 293 -26.29 -3.51 7.85
CA GLY A 293 -26.20 -2.17 7.29
C GLY A 293 -25.09 -1.34 7.93
N LYS A 294 -24.92 -1.41 9.26
CA LYS A 294 -23.79 -0.75 9.95
C LYS A 294 -22.43 -1.25 9.48
N ARG A 295 -22.28 -2.55 9.20
CA ARG A 295 -21.02 -3.10 8.65
C ARG A 295 -20.80 -2.67 7.20
N TRP A 296 -21.86 -2.67 6.38
CA TRP A 296 -21.77 -2.20 5.01
C TRP A 296 -21.38 -0.73 4.95
N GLU A 297 -21.98 0.11 5.81
CA GLU A 297 -21.64 1.52 5.94
C GLU A 297 -20.15 1.68 6.24
N ARG A 298 -19.62 0.98 7.23
CA ARG A 298 -18.18 0.99 7.53
C ARG A 298 -17.31 0.60 6.32
N TYR A 299 -17.67 -0.46 5.60
CA TYR A 299 -16.92 -0.87 4.41
C TYR A 299 -17.03 0.11 3.24
N THR A 300 -18.16 0.81 3.12
CA THR A 300 -18.37 1.85 2.10
C THR A 300 -17.56 3.08 2.45
N GLU A 301 -17.52 3.48 3.72
CA GLU A 301 -16.68 4.57 4.19
C GLU A 301 -15.20 4.27 3.98
N GLU A 302 -14.76 3.05 4.29
CA GLU A 302 -13.39 2.59 4.02
C GLU A 302 -13.07 2.66 2.51
N ALA A 303 -14.01 2.30 1.63
CA ALA A 303 -13.87 2.38 0.18
C ALA A 303 -13.87 3.82 -0.34
N GLU A 304 -14.71 4.70 0.20
CA GLU A 304 -14.72 6.14 -0.10
C GLU A 304 -13.38 6.80 0.23
N GLU A 305 -12.81 6.47 1.39
CA GLU A 305 -11.46 6.90 1.76
C GLU A 305 -10.41 6.41 0.76
N VAL A 306 -10.50 5.16 0.29
CA VAL A 306 -9.58 4.62 -0.73
C VAL A 306 -9.73 5.36 -2.05
N ILE A 307 -10.96 5.58 -2.53
CA ILE A 307 -11.23 6.32 -3.78
C ILE A 307 -10.57 7.70 -3.73
N LEU A 308 -10.85 8.47 -2.67
CA LEU A 308 -10.33 9.82 -2.53
C LEU A 308 -8.80 9.81 -2.34
N ALA A 309 -8.26 8.86 -1.57
CA ALA A 309 -6.83 8.76 -1.33
C ALA A 309 -6.07 8.43 -2.62
N SER A 310 -6.46 7.35 -3.30
CA SER A 310 -5.82 6.88 -4.53
C SER A 310 -5.93 7.90 -5.66
N CYS A 311 -7.10 8.49 -5.90
CA CYS A 311 -7.28 9.50 -6.96
C CYS A 311 -6.45 10.76 -6.70
N THR A 312 -6.56 11.37 -5.52
CA THR A 312 -5.87 12.64 -5.25
C THR A 312 -4.35 12.47 -5.13
N SER A 313 -3.89 11.33 -4.60
CA SER A 313 -2.46 11.01 -4.55
C SER A 313 -1.86 10.78 -5.93
N PHE A 314 -2.56 10.09 -6.82
CA PHE A 314 -2.14 9.89 -8.22
C PHE A 314 -1.99 11.25 -8.94
N LEU A 315 -3.06 12.06 -8.92
CA LEU A 315 -3.05 13.37 -9.59
C LEU A 315 -1.95 14.28 -9.05
N PHE A 316 -1.68 14.21 -7.75
CA PHE A 316 -0.61 14.96 -7.12
C PHE A 316 0.78 14.48 -7.57
N ALA A 317 1.03 13.17 -7.57
CA ALA A 317 2.27 12.58 -8.05
C ALA A 317 2.54 12.99 -9.51
N ARG A 318 1.52 12.95 -10.35
CA ARG A 318 1.56 13.33 -11.76
C ARG A 318 1.78 14.83 -11.96
N ALA A 319 1.12 15.69 -11.18
CA ALA A 319 1.35 17.14 -11.17
C ALA A 319 2.80 17.49 -10.80
N LEU A 320 3.34 16.80 -9.78
CA LEU A 320 4.72 16.96 -9.33
C LEU A 320 5.69 16.54 -10.44
N LEU A 321 5.49 15.36 -11.03
CA LEU A 321 6.33 14.84 -12.11
C LEU A 321 6.39 15.81 -13.29
N ARG A 322 5.23 16.34 -13.71
CA ARG A 322 5.15 17.34 -14.80
C ARG A 322 5.86 18.64 -14.45
N SER A 323 5.72 19.10 -13.21
CA SER A 323 6.41 20.31 -12.72
C SER A 323 7.92 20.14 -12.70
N THR A 324 8.41 18.94 -12.37
CA THR A 324 9.85 18.64 -12.36
C THR A 324 10.41 18.33 -13.74
N SER A 325 9.61 17.77 -14.65
CA SER A 325 10.07 17.38 -16.00
C SER A 325 10.42 18.57 -16.88
N GLY A 326 9.86 19.76 -16.60
CA GLY A 326 10.27 21.02 -17.24
C GLY A 326 11.69 21.48 -16.85
N CYS A 327 12.29 20.90 -15.81
CA CYS A 327 13.60 21.26 -15.26
C CYS A 327 14.66 20.20 -15.64
N HIS A 328 15.09 20.19 -16.90
CA HIS A 328 16.21 19.41 -17.47
C HIS A 328 16.12 17.86 -17.46
N ALA A 329 16.25 17.31 -18.66
CA ALA A 329 16.20 15.89 -18.99
C ALA A 329 17.39 15.09 -18.41
N GLY A 330 17.09 13.93 -17.81
CA GLY A 330 17.97 12.76 -17.93
C GLY A 330 18.37 12.04 -16.64
N GLN A 331 18.76 12.73 -15.55
CA GLN A 331 19.41 12.03 -14.41
C GLN A 331 19.02 12.48 -13.00
N VAL A 332 18.43 13.67 -12.84
CA VAL A 332 18.04 14.21 -11.52
C VAL A 332 16.64 13.75 -11.08
N VAL A 333 15.89 13.16 -12.00
CA VAL A 333 14.47 12.85 -11.89
C VAL A 333 14.18 11.83 -10.78
N THR A 334 14.93 10.74 -10.66
CA THR A 334 14.63 9.69 -9.66
C THR A 334 14.85 10.17 -8.21
N VAL A 335 15.95 10.89 -7.94
CA VAL A 335 16.26 11.41 -6.59
C VAL A 335 15.34 12.57 -6.22
N CYS A 336 14.97 13.43 -7.18
CA CYS A 336 14.01 14.51 -6.95
C CYS A 336 12.56 14.02 -6.84
N ILE A 337 12.17 12.92 -7.51
CA ILE A 337 10.87 12.29 -7.29
C ILE A 337 10.82 11.72 -5.89
N PHE A 338 11.81 10.94 -5.44
CA PHE A 338 11.80 10.36 -4.08
C PHE A 338 11.90 11.42 -2.97
N ALA A 339 12.77 12.43 -3.11
CA ALA A 339 12.90 13.50 -2.12
C ALA A 339 11.73 14.50 -2.18
N GLY A 340 11.25 14.81 -3.38
CA GLY A 340 10.14 15.73 -3.62
C GLY A 340 8.81 15.16 -3.17
N THR A 341 8.58 13.86 -3.30
CA THR A 341 7.37 13.20 -2.79
C THR A 341 7.40 13.12 -1.28
N SER A 342 8.52 12.69 -0.69
CA SER A 342 8.72 12.72 0.77
C SER A 342 8.49 14.11 1.38
N ALA A 343 9.00 15.17 0.76
CA ALA A 343 8.85 16.56 1.23
C ALA A 343 7.47 17.17 0.94
N SER A 344 6.86 16.81 -0.21
CA SER A 344 5.50 17.23 -0.55
C SER A 344 4.46 16.56 0.35
N PHE A 345 4.69 15.31 0.77
CA PHE A 345 3.83 14.64 1.75
C PHE A 345 3.92 15.27 3.13
N ALA A 346 5.12 15.67 3.57
CA ALA A 346 5.32 16.37 4.82
C ALA A 346 4.63 17.75 4.88
N THR A 347 4.25 18.35 3.74
CA THR A 347 3.62 19.68 3.67
C THR A 347 2.14 19.64 3.24
N PHE A 348 1.77 18.73 2.33
CA PHE A 348 0.40 18.59 1.81
C PHE A 348 -0.54 17.90 2.81
N VAL A 349 -0.04 16.92 3.58
CA VAL A 349 -0.83 16.23 4.62
C VAL A 349 -1.26 17.20 5.73
N PRO A 350 -0.38 18.03 6.33
CA PRO A 350 -0.81 19.05 7.29
C PRO A 350 -1.79 20.07 6.72
N PHE A 351 -1.67 20.43 5.44
CA PHE A 351 -2.59 21.35 4.76
C PHE A 351 -3.99 20.76 4.60
N LEU A 352 -4.09 19.51 4.13
CA LEU A 352 -5.36 18.79 4.03
C LEU A 352 -5.99 18.57 5.42
N VAL A 353 -5.19 18.19 6.43
CA VAL A 353 -5.65 18.09 7.82
C VAL A 353 -6.18 19.43 8.34
N CYS A 354 -5.52 20.55 8.02
CA CYS A 354 -5.99 21.88 8.40
C CYS A 354 -7.31 22.26 7.71
N MET A 355 -7.43 21.99 6.41
CA MET A 355 -8.65 22.26 5.63
C MET A 355 -9.84 21.42 6.13
N GLN A 356 -9.60 20.13 6.37
CA GLN A 356 -10.59 19.17 6.84
C GLN A 356 -11.04 19.48 8.28
N ARG A 357 -10.12 19.88 9.17
CA ARG A 357 -10.46 20.37 10.51
C ARG A 357 -11.35 21.61 10.46
N ARG A 358 -11.15 22.50 9.48
CA ARG A 358 -11.97 23.70 9.30
C ARG A 358 -13.38 23.34 8.81
N GLN A 359 -13.51 22.41 7.87
CA GLN A 359 -14.81 21.89 7.42
C GLN A 359 -15.55 21.12 8.53
N LEU A 360 -14.88 20.26 9.28
CA LEU A 360 -15.46 19.55 10.43
C LEU A 360 -15.90 20.52 11.52
N ALA A 361 -15.11 21.56 11.81
CA ALA A 361 -15.50 22.60 12.75
C ALA A 361 -16.74 23.39 12.28
N GLN A 362 -16.91 23.61 10.96
CA GLN A 362 -18.12 24.22 10.41
C GLN A 362 -19.32 23.28 10.50
N THR A 363 -19.15 22.02 10.11
CA THR A 363 -20.21 21.01 10.16
C THR A 363 -20.65 20.72 11.60
N ARG A 364 -19.72 20.69 12.56
CA ARG A 364 -20.03 20.59 13.99
C ARG A 364 -20.74 21.82 14.55
N ARG A 365 -20.51 23.02 14.00
CA ARG A 365 -21.29 24.21 14.38
C ARG A 365 -22.72 24.15 13.85
N GLU A 366 -22.91 23.54 12.68
CA GLU A 366 -24.23 23.31 12.09
C GLU A 366 -24.97 22.16 12.78
N LEU A 367 -24.27 21.10 13.18
CA LEU A 367 -24.83 19.94 13.88
C LEU A 367 -24.89 20.08 15.41
N GLY A 368 -24.11 20.98 16.00
CA GLY A 368 -24.08 21.26 17.45
C GLY A 368 -25.36 21.88 18.01
N GLN A 369 -26.39 22.06 17.18
CA GLN A 369 -27.76 22.32 17.62
C GLN A 369 -28.59 21.04 17.81
N GLN A 370 -28.06 19.86 17.48
CA GLN A 370 -28.65 18.56 17.82
C GLN A 370 -27.81 17.86 18.89
N GLU A 371 -28.44 17.69 20.05
CA GLU A 371 -27.83 17.53 21.37
C GLU A 371 -27.19 16.16 21.68
N GLU A 372 -26.10 16.23 22.46
CA GLU A 372 -25.72 15.39 23.61
C GLU A 372 -25.63 13.85 23.53
N GLY A 373 -25.74 13.25 22.34
CA GLY A 373 -25.30 11.86 22.16
C GLY A 373 -23.77 11.78 22.10
N LYS A 374 -23.11 11.17 23.09
CA LYS A 374 -21.66 10.86 23.14
C LYS A 374 -21.22 9.89 22.04
N GLY A 375 -21.46 10.22 20.77
CA GLY A 375 -20.89 9.53 19.63
C GLY A 375 -19.41 9.88 19.54
N HIS A 376 -18.56 8.88 19.77
CA HIS A 376 -17.13 8.97 19.43
C HIS A 376 -16.99 9.22 17.94
N GLU A 377 -16.83 10.49 17.55
CA GLU A 377 -16.43 10.85 16.20
C GLU A 377 -15.05 10.26 15.95
N SER A 378 -14.98 9.28 15.05
CA SER A 378 -13.72 8.67 14.65
C SER A 378 -12.80 9.72 14.04
N PRO A 379 -11.47 9.61 14.22
CA PRO A 379 -10.50 10.57 13.70
C PRO A 379 -10.28 10.37 12.19
N TRP A 380 -11.35 10.47 11.39
CA TRP A 380 -11.37 10.32 9.93
C TRP A 380 -10.22 11.07 9.24
N ALA A 381 -9.91 12.29 9.70
CA ALA A 381 -8.80 13.09 9.19
C ALA A 381 -7.42 12.44 9.31
N ALA A 382 -7.15 11.78 10.44
CA ALA A 382 -5.88 11.09 10.66
C ALA A 382 -5.78 9.85 9.77
N THR A 383 -6.85 9.04 9.72
CA THR A 383 -6.92 7.86 8.85
C THR A 383 -6.72 8.22 7.38
N MET A 384 -7.44 9.25 6.91
CA MET A 384 -7.34 9.73 5.54
C MET A 384 -5.94 10.23 5.19
N SER A 385 -5.30 10.95 6.11
CA SER A 385 -3.93 11.44 5.95
C SER A 385 -2.91 10.32 5.76
N VAL A 386 -3.05 9.25 6.55
CA VAL A 386 -2.20 8.06 6.44
C VAL A 386 -2.45 7.35 5.11
N LYS A 387 -3.73 7.18 4.71
CA LYS A 387 -4.08 6.57 3.42
C LYS A 387 -3.53 7.35 2.24
N LEU A 388 -3.69 8.67 2.24
CA LEU A 388 -3.11 9.57 1.22
C LEU A 388 -1.59 9.42 1.12
N ALA A 389 -0.90 9.40 2.26
CA ALA A 389 0.54 9.23 2.28
C ALA A 389 0.98 7.87 1.74
N VAL A 390 0.23 6.81 2.10
CA VAL A 390 0.47 5.44 1.64
C VAL A 390 0.25 5.31 0.13
N THR A 391 -0.92 5.69 -0.37
CA THR A 391 -1.26 5.56 -1.80
C THR A 391 -0.34 6.41 -2.66
N ALA A 392 0.05 7.59 -2.19
CA ALA A 392 0.99 8.40 -2.93
C ALA A 392 2.41 7.84 -2.92
N SER A 393 2.88 7.32 -1.79
CA SER A 393 4.17 6.63 -1.74
C SER A 393 4.17 5.49 -2.77
N ALA A 394 3.05 4.77 -2.90
CA ALA A 394 2.89 3.75 -3.92
C ALA A 394 2.98 4.31 -5.34
N TRP A 395 2.18 5.33 -5.69
CA TRP A 395 2.21 5.94 -7.02
C TRP A 395 3.59 6.47 -7.40
N THR A 396 4.29 7.08 -6.45
CA THR A 396 5.60 7.67 -6.70
C THR A 396 6.68 6.62 -6.90
N PHE A 397 6.50 5.45 -6.28
CA PHE A 397 7.32 4.29 -6.50
C PHE A 397 7.06 3.69 -7.89
N VAL A 398 5.79 3.58 -8.31
CA VAL A 398 5.40 3.10 -9.64
C VAL A 398 5.96 4.01 -10.72
N GLU A 399 5.73 5.32 -10.63
CA GLU A 399 6.25 6.32 -11.57
C GLU A 399 7.79 6.31 -11.61
N GLY A 400 8.43 6.26 -10.43
CA GLY A 400 9.89 6.12 -10.35
C GLY A 400 10.39 4.82 -10.99
N GLY A 401 9.63 3.74 -10.85
CA GLY A 401 9.84 2.46 -11.49
C GLY A 401 9.74 2.55 -13.01
N ASN A 402 8.69 3.17 -13.53
CA ASN A 402 8.47 3.37 -14.97
C ASN A 402 9.59 4.21 -15.60
N GLN A 403 10.04 5.27 -14.92
CA GLN A 403 11.20 6.03 -15.37
C GLN A 403 12.49 5.19 -15.35
N PHE A 404 12.68 4.36 -14.32
CA PHE A 404 13.81 3.45 -14.25
C PHE A 404 13.77 2.39 -15.38
N THR A 405 12.63 1.77 -15.64
CA THR A 405 12.49 0.79 -16.73
C THR A 405 12.71 1.43 -18.09
N ASN A 406 12.28 2.68 -18.30
CA ASN A 406 12.54 3.43 -19.52
C ASN A 406 14.03 3.76 -19.71
N LEU A 407 14.76 4.05 -18.63
CA LEU A 407 16.21 4.24 -18.71
C LEU A 407 16.94 2.93 -19.05
N VAL A 408 16.50 1.81 -18.47
CA VAL A 408 17.07 0.48 -18.75
C VAL A 408 16.71 -0.01 -20.16
N SER A 409 15.51 0.31 -20.67
CA SER A 409 15.08 -0.08 -22.02
C SER A 409 15.89 0.61 -23.12
N MET A 410 16.57 1.72 -22.83
CA MET A 410 17.56 2.28 -23.76
C MET A 410 18.76 1.34 -23.99
N GLN A 411 18.98 0.37 -23.10
CA GLN A 411 20.05 -0.62 -23.18
C GLN A 411 19.54 -2.04 -23.51
N VAL A 412 18.27 -2.34 -23.23
CA VAL A 412 17.66 -3.65 -23.40
C VAL A 412 16.46 -3.54 -24.33
N SER A 413 16.48 -4.28 -25.44
CA SER A 413 15.44 -4.20 -26.49
C SER A 413 14.06 -4.70 -26.06
N ASP A 414 13.99 -5.56 -25.05
CA ASP A 414 12.75 -6.18 -24.60
C ASP A 414 12.18 -5.44 -23.36
N MET A 415 11.22 -4.55 -23.60
CA MET A 415 10.55 -3.78 -22.54
C MET A 415 9.73 -4.67 -21.60
N PHE A 416 9.14 -5.75 -22.12
CA PHE A 416 8.39 -6.71 -21.32
C PHE A 416 9.30 -7.35 -20.28
N LEU A 417 10.48 -7.81 -20.69
CA LEU A 417 11.44 -8.41 -19.79
C LEU A 417 11.89 -7.44 -18.68
N VAL A 418 12.17 -6.18 -19.04
CA VAL A 418 12.59 -5.15 -18.07
C VAL A 418 11.50 -4.91 -17.02
N LYS A 419 10.24 -4.75 -17.44
CA LYS A 419 9.10 -4.58 -16.53
C LYS A 419 8.87 -5.81 -15.66
N LEU A 420 8.97 -7.01 -16.23
CA LEU A 420 8.81 -8.26 -15.49
C LEU A 420 9.87 -8.38 -14.38
N VAL A 421 11.15 -8.19 -14.71
CA VAL A 421 12.24 -8.25 -13.72
C VAL A 421 12.05 -7.22 -12.62
N PHE A 422 11.59 -6.01 -12.97
CA PHE A 422 11.26 -4.98 -12.00
C PHE A 422 10.13 -5.42 -11.06
N ALA A 423 9.00 -5.91 -11.58
CA ALA A 423 7.87 -6.37 -10.78
C ALA A 423 8.24 -7.53 -9.83
N VAL A 424 9.08 -8.46 -10.28
CA VAL A 424 9.63 -9.55 -9.45
C VAL A 424 10.51 -9.00 -8.32
N ALA A 425 11.42 -8.08 -8.64
CA ALA A 425 12.33 -7.48 -7.65
C ALA A 425 11.56 -6.71 -6.58
N VAL A 426 10.56 -5.93 -6.98
CA VAL A 426 9.68 -5.17 -6.10
C VAL A 426 8.88 -6.10 -5.19
N SER A 427 8.32 -7.19 -5.74
CA SER A 427 7.60 -8.20 -4.97
C SER A 427 8.50 -8.84 -3.91
N LEU A 428 9.72 -9.23 -4.28
CA LEU A 428 10.70 -9.81 -3.35
C LEU A 428 11.04 -8.83 -2.21
N LEU A 429 11.30 -7.57 -2.55
CA LEU A 429 11.61 -6.53 -1.56
C LEU A 429 10.44 -6.26 -0.61
N ALA A 430 9.21 -6.25 -1.13
CA ALA A 430 8.01 -6.12 -0.32
C ALA A 430 7.84 -7.31 0.65
N PHE A 431 8.05 -8.55 0.20
CA PHE A 431 7.99 -9.72 1.08
C PHE A 431 9.05 -9.70 2.18
N LEU A 432 10.28 -9.33 1.85
CA LEU A 432 11.33 -9.14 2.86
C LEU A 432 10.96 -8.01 3.84
N GLY A 433 10.34 -6.95 3.32
CA GLY A 433 9.80 -5.84 4.12
C GLY A 433 8.71 -6.29 5.08
N ILE A 434 7.81 -7.19 4.68
CA ILE A 434 6.75 -7.76 5.53
C ILE A 434 7.36 -8.58 6.66
N ILE A 435 8.30 -9.48 6.36
CA ILE A 435 8.99 -10.30 7.37
C ILE A 435 9.75 -9.40 8.37
N ALA A 436 10.42 -8.35 7.89
CA ALA A 436 11.10 -7.40 8.76
C ALA A 436 10.10 -6.60 9.63
N THR A 437 8.98 -6.18 9.03
CA THR A 437 7.93 -5.43 9.72
C THR A 437 7.26 -6.27 10.80
N ASP A 438 7.02 -7.55 10.53
CA ASP A 438 6.48 -8.53 11.46
C ASP A 438 7.37 -8.66 12.72
N ARG A 439 8.68 -8.83 12.54
CA ARG A 439 9.64 -8.85 13.66
C ARG A 439 9.63 -7.57 14.48
N ILE A 440 9.37 -6.43 13.85
CA ILE A 440 9.23 -5.15 14.55
C ILE A 440 7.89 -5.11 15.29
N LEU A 441 6.79 -5.56 14.66
CA LEU A 441 5.46 -5.63 15.25
C LEU A 441 5.44 -6.49 16.52
N ASP A 442 6.10 -7.64 16.51
CA ASP A 442 6.24 -8.51 17.67
C ASP A 442 6.95 -7.84 18.86
N SER A 443 7.84 -6.88 18.56
CA SER A 443 8.58 -6.14 19.58
C SER A 443 7.80 -4.95 20.16
N LEU A 444 6.75 -4.51 19.47
CA LEU A 444 5.93 -3.37 19.87
C LEU A 444 4.81 -3.81 20.81
N SER A 445 4.39 -2.91 21.69
CA SER A 445 3.18 -3.16 22.47
C SER A 445 1.98 -3.18 21.53
N ARG A 446 1.13 -4.21 21.69
CA ARG A 446 -0.17 -4.30 21.00
C ARG A 446 -0.95 -2.99 21.20
N GLY A 447 -1.59 -2.52 20.14
CA GLY A 447 -2.38 -1.27 20.14
C GLY A 447 -1.56 0.00 19.92
N SER A 448 -0.23 -0.08 19.84
CA SER A 448 0.59 1.11 19.60
C SER A 448 0.29 1.76 18.23
N TRP A 449 0.31 3.09 18.15
CA TRP A 449 0.18 3.81 16.88
C TRP A 449 1.19 3.35 15.82
N MET A 450 2.39 2.91 16.25
CA MET A 450 3.43 2.39 15.38
C MET A 450 2.99 1.11 14.67
N GLN A 451 2.24 0.24 15.36
CA GLN A 451 1.66 -0.96 14.75
C GLN A 451 0.72 -0.59 13.60
N HIS A 452 -0.14 0.43 13.77
CA HIS A 452 -1.01 0.91 12.70
C HIS A 452 -0.24 1.48 11.51
N VAL A 453 0.84 2.24 11.75
CA VAL A 453 1.70 2.76 10.67
C VAL A 453 2.36 1.62 9.90
N LEU A 454 2.88 0.61 10.61
CA LEU A 454 3.51 -0.55 9.99
C LEU A 454 2.53 -1.38 9.17
N ILE A 455 1.31 -1.61 9.66
CA ILE A 455 0.24 -2.27 8.89
C ILE A 455 -0.08 -1.48 7.62
N ASN A 456 -0.22 -0.16 7.73
CA ASN A 456 -0.48 0.69 6.57
C ASN A 456 0.69 0.70 5.56
N ALA A 457 1.94 0.56 6.02
CA ALA A 457 3.10 0.39 5.14
C ALA A 457 3.06 -0.96 4.40
N VAL A 458 2.58 -2.02 5.04
CA VAL A 458 2.35 -3.32 4.41
C VAL A 458 1.26 -3.23 3.33
N ILE A 459 0.18 -2.48 3.59
CA ILE A 459 -0.86 -2.19 2.58
C ILE A 459 -0.27 -1.39 1.41
N ALA A 460 0.58 -0.39 1.68
CA ALA A 460 1.28 0.37 0.64
C ALA A 460 2.09 -0.55 -0.29
N ALA A 461 2.80 -1.50 0.30
CA ALA A 461 3.59 -2.48 -0.45
C ALA A 461 2.69 -3.38 -1.32
N ALA A 462 1.50 -3.76 -0.86
CA ALA A 462 0.52 -4.50 -1.64
C ALA A 462 0.09 -3.74 -2.92
N LEU A 463 -0.21 -2.46 -2.78
CA LEU A 463 -0.60 -1.59 -3.89
C LEU A 463 0.54 -1.48 -4.92
N VAL A 464 1.77 -1.25 -4.44
CA VAL A 464 2.95 -1.19 -5.30
C VAL A 464 3.14 -2.49 -6.08
N ILE A 465 3.03 -3.65 -5.42
CA ILE A 465 3.09 -4.94 -6.10
C ILE A 465 2.01 -5.02 -7.18
N GLY A 466 0.76 -4.71 -6.84
CA GLY A 466 -0.37 -4.73 -7.78
C GLY A 466 -0.11 -3.91 -9.04
N PHE A 467 0.30 -2.65 -8.88
CA PHE A 467 0.61 -1.74 -9.99
C PHE A 467 1.80 -2.21 -10.84
N CYS A 468 2.86 -2.74 -10.23
CA CYS A 468 3.98 -3.27 -11.01
C CYS A 468 3.58 -4.49 -11.86
N TRP A 469 2.67 -5.33 -11.37
CA TRP A 469 2.18 -6.48 -12.13
C TRP A 469 1.17 -6.09 -13.21
N GLU A 470 0.37 -5.05 -12.98
CA GLU A 470 -0.46 -4.40 -14.00
C GLU A 470 0.38 -3.97 -15.20
N GLU A 471 1.47 -3.25 -14.98
CA GLU A 471 2.34 -2.74 -16.06
C GLU A 471 2.93 -3.87 -16.91
N VAL A 472 3.26 -4.99 -16.26
CA VAL A 472 3.69 -6.22 -16.94
C VAL A 472 2.56 -6.79 -17.77
N PHE A 473 1.35 -6.87 -17.21
CA PHE A 473 0.17 -7.40 -17.88
C PHE A 473 -0.24 -6.55 -19.09
N GLU A 474 -0.24 -5.23 -18.97
CA GLU A 474 -0.51 -4.33 -20.09
C GLU A 474 0.49 -4.52 -21.23
N THR A 475 1.77 -4.70 -20.89
CA THR A 475 2.82 -4.92 -21.90
C THR A 475 2.64 -6.27 -22.61
N VAL A 476 2.17 -7.30 -21.89
CA VAL A 476 1.82 -8.60 -22.49
C VAL A 476 0.60 -8.45 -23.39
N LEU A 477 -0.44 -7.74 -22.93
CA LEU A 477 -1.62 -7.49 -23.75
C LEU A 477 -1.25 -6.76 -25.04
N ALA A 478 -0.47 -5.68 -24.97
CA ALA A 478 0.01 -4.96 -26.15
C ALA A 478 0.79 -5.87 -27.12
N SER A 479 1.63 -6.77 -26.58
CA SER A 479 2.37 -7.73 -27.42
C SER A 479 1.47 -8.77 -28.09
N ILE A 480 0.34 -9.14 -27.47
CA ILE A 480 -0.67 -10.03 -28.06
C ILE A 480 -1.49 -9.28 -29.10
N GLU A 481 -1.82 -8.02 -28.84
CA GLU A 481 -2.56 -7.12 -29.73
C GLU A 481 -1.83 -6.95 -31.07
N ASP A 482 -0.50 -6.76 -31.03
CA ASP A 482 0.34 -6.67 -32.24
C ASP A 482 0.24 -7.91 -33.15
N GLY A 483 -0.18 -9.06 -32.61
CA GLY A 483 -0.36 -10.31 -33.36
C GLY A 483 -1.77 -10.54 -33.90
N VAL A 484 -2.73 -9.65 -33.62
CA VAL A 484 -4.17 -9.85 -33.87
C VAL A 484 -4.70 -8.75 -34.80
N PRO A 485 -5.55 -9.05 -35.79
CA PRO A 485 -6.13 -8.01 -36.64
C PRO A 485 -6.92 -6.96 -35.84
N ASP A 486 -6.79 -5.68 -36.20
CA ASP A 486 -7.39 -4.50 -35.52
C ASP A 486 -8.87 -4.70 -35.13
N GLU A 487 -9.68 -5.34 -35.99
CA GLU A 487 -11.11 -5.57 -35.73
C GLU A 487 -11.38 -6.53 -34.55
N SER A 488 -10.42 -7.37 -34.20
CA SER A 488 -10.52 -8.40 -33.15
C SER A 488 -9.71 -8.11 -31.89
N GLU A 489 -8.85 -7.10 -31.94
CA GLU A 489 -7.97 -6.68 -30.84
C GLU A 489 -8.77 -6.41 -29.56
N GLY A 490 -9.74 -5.49 -29.63
CA GLY A 490 -10.57 -5.13 -28.48
C GLY A 490 -11.38 -6.29 -27.92
N VAL A 491 -11.84 -7.22 -28.79
CA VAL A 491 -12.61 -8.40 -28.35
C VAL A 491 -11.73 -9.37 -27.57
N LEU A 492 -10.50 -9.62 -28.03
CA LEU A 492 -9.59 -10.54 -27.35
C LEU A 492 -9.23 -10.03 -25.95
N VAL A 493 -8.91 -8.75 -25.83
CA VAL A 493 -8.56 -8.11 -24.55
C VAL A 493 -9.75 -8.19 -23.60
N CYS A 494 -10.94 -7.83 -24.07
CA CYS A 494 -12.17 -7.98 -23.28
C CYS A 494 -12.38 -9.43 -22.80
N LEU A 495 -12.13 -10.42 -23.66
CA LEU A 495 -12.28 -11.84 -23.30
C LEU A 495 -11.26 -12.28 -22.25
N LEU A 496 -9.99 -11.90 -22.39
CA LEU A 496 -8.94 -12.23 -21.42
C LEU A 496 -9.24 -11.61 -20.05
N SER A 497 -9.59 -10.31 -20.05
CA SER A 497 -10.02 -9.57 -18.86
C SER A 497 -11.25 -10.19 -18.19
N LEU A 498 -12.23 -10.63 -18.99
CA LEU A 498 -13.44 -11.28 -18.47
C LEU A 498 -13.12 -12.64 -17.86
N VAL A 499 -12.29 -13.46 -18.51
CA VAL A 499 -11.85 -14.76 -17.98
C VAL A 499 -11.17 -14.57 -16.63
N GLU A 500 -10.31 -13.57 -16.52
CA GLU A 500 -9.64 -13.25 -15.27
C GLU A 500 -10.62 -12.84 -14.17
N CYS A 501 -11.56 -11.92 -14.45
CA CYS A 501 -12.60 -11.52 -13.50
C CYS A 501 -13.47 -12.71 -13.04
N VAL A 502 -13.79 -13.63 -13.96
CA VAL A 502 -14.61 -14.83 -13.71
C VAL A 502 -13.84 -15.89 -12.92
N VAL A 503 -12.52 -15.95 -13.00
CA VAL A 503 -11.69 -16.92 -12.27
C VAL A 503 -11.26 -16.35 -10.92
N VAL A 504 -10.63 -15.18 -10.91
CA VAL A 504 -10.01 -14.58 -9.72
C VAL A 504 -11.08 -14.02 -8.78
N GLY A 505 -12.13 -13.37 -9.30
CA GLY A 505 -13.19 -12.77 -8.49
C GLY A 505 -13.90 -13.78 -7.57
N PRO A 506 -14.44 -14.90 -8.10
CA PRO A 506 -15.01 -15.97 -7.29
C PRO A 506 -14.00 -16.61 -6.34
N ALA A 507 -12.75 -16.83 -6.76
CA ALA A 507 -11.73 -17.40 -5.89
C ALA A 507 -11.44 -16.49 -4.67
N LEU A 508 -11.31 -15.19 -4.91
CA LEU A 508 -11.13 -14.17 -3.88
C LEU A 508 -12.31 -14.16 -2.90
N ARG A 509 -13.54 -14.13 -3.44
CA ARG A 509 -14.77 -14.06 -2.64
C ARG A 509 -15.04 -15.32 -1.81
N PHE A 510 -14.86 -16.50 -2.39
CA PHE A 510 -15.31 -17.77 -1.78
C PHE A 510 -14.20 -18.50 -1.02
N HIS A 511 -12.92 -18.24 -1.31
CA HIS A 511 -11.81 -18.95 -0.66
C HIS A 511 -10.93 -18.01 0.17
N VAL A 512 -10.45 -16.92 -0.42
CA VAL A 512 -9.47 -16.04 0.25
C VAL A 512 -10.11 -15.24 1.39
N LEU A 513 -11.21 -14.53 1.14
CA LEU A 513 -11.86 -13.69 2.16
C LEU A 513 -12.41 -14.49 3.36
N PRO A 514 -13.05 -15.66 3.19
CA PRO A 514 -13.45 -16.49 4.32
C PRO A 514 -12.26 -16.98 5.14
N LYS A 515 -11.15 -17.37 4.49
CA LYS A 515 -9.93 -17.79 5.18
C LYS A 515 -9.30 -16.65 5.97
N LEU A 516 -9.23 -15.46 5.37
CA LEU A 516 -8.75 -14.25 6.04
C LEU A 516 -9.56 -13.94 7.30
N ALA A 517 -10.89 -14.08 7.23
CA ALA A 517 -11.77 -13.86 8.38
C ALA A 517 -11.66 -14.96 9.46
N GLU A 518 -11.38 -16.20 9.07
CA GLU A 518 -11.09 -17.29 10.00
C GLU A 518 -9.82 -16.99 10.80
N ILE A 519 -8.73 -16.61 10.12
CA ILE A 519 -7.45 -16.27 10.76
C ILE A 519 -7.63 -15.06 11.67
N LYS A 520 -8.30 -14.00 11.20
CA LYS A 520 -8.60 -12.80 12.00
C LYS A 520 -9.34 -13.16 13.31
N ARG A 521 -10.28 -14.10 13.26
CA ARG A 521 -11.01 -14.59 14.43
C ARG A 521 -10.10 -15.34 15.38
N ASN A 522 -9.24 -16.21 14.86
CA ASN A 522 -8.29 -16.99 15.67
C ASN A 522 -7.29 -16.09 16.40
N LEU A 523 -6.91 -14.97 15.79
CA LEU A 523 -6.06 -13.94 16.38
C LEU A 523 -6.77 -13.07 17.43
N LYS A 524 -8.10 -13.24 17.62
CA LYS A 524 -8.95 -12.37 18.47
C LYS A 524 -8.87 -10.87 18.13
N MET A 525 -8.43 -10.53 16.91
CA MET A 525 -8.31 -9.15 16.45
C MET A 525 -9.66 -8.41 16.34
N GLU A 526 -10.80 -9.12 16.35
CA GLU A 526 -12.13 -8.48 16.28
C GLU A 526 -12.48 -7.65 17.52
N GLU A 527 -11.95 -7.99 18.71
CA GLU A 527 -12.18 -7.22 19.94
C GLU A 527 -11.20 -6.03 20.07
N GLU A 528 -10.01 -6.12 19.46
CA GLU A 528 -8.95 -5.12 19.59
C GLU A 528 -8.96 -4.04 18.50
N LEU A 529 -9.48 -4.31 17.29
CA LEU A 529 -9.54 -3.30 16.21
C LEU A 529 -10.73 -2.32 16.30
N ASP A 530 -11.66 -2.54 17.23
CA ASP A 530 -12.63 -1.51 17.64
C ASP A 530 -12.04 -0.58 18.72
N ILE A 531 -10.82 -0.82 19.20
CA ILE A 531 -10.07 0.05 20.13
C ILE A 531 -9.39 1.21 19.36
N GLY A 532 -10.14 1.90 18.50
CA GLY A 532 -9.73 3.20 17.96
C GLY A 532 -9.52 4.27 19.05
N GLU A 533 -9.91 3.98 20.29
CA GLU A 533 -9.77 4.83 21.48
C GLU A 533 -8.33 4.98 21.99
N GLU A 534 -7.45 3.98 21.83
CA GLU A 534 -6.08 4.04 22.37
C GLU A 534 -5.16 4.92 21.49
N ILE A 535 -5.39 4.90 20.17
CA ILE A 535 -4.73 5.77 19.18
C ILE A 535 -5.04 7.26 19.44
N LEU A 536 -6.25 7.57 19.94
CA LEU A 536 -6.66 8.93 20.27
C LEU A 536 -5.86 9.51 21.44
N TYR A 537 -5.49 8.68 22.42
CA TYR A 537 -4.66 9.09 23.54
C TYR A 537 -3.22 9.37 23.09
N ASP A 538 -2.68 8.52 22.20
CA ASP A 538 -1.34 8.68 21.64
C ASP A 538 -1.24 9.85 20.66
N LEU A 539 -2.26 10.12 19.83
CA LEU A 539 -2.28 11.27 18.92
C LEU A 539 -2.52 12.59 19.65
N ALA A 540 -3.28 12.60 20.74
CA ALA A 540 -3.39 13.77 21.63
C ALA A 540 -2.04 14.06 22.30
N LEU A 541 -1.30 13.02 22.72
CA LEU A 541 0.06 13.15 23.23
C LEU A 541 1.01 13.66 22.14
N LEU A 542 0.90 13.17 20.91
CA LEU A 542 1.71 13.62 19.76
C LEU A 542 1.41 15.07 19.39
N ARG A 543 0.14 15.51 19.53
CA ARG A 543 -0.26 16.91 19.42
C ARG A 543 0.36 17.77 20.52
N GLU A 544 0.35 17.32 21.78
CA GLU A 544 0.99 18.07 22.87
C GLU A 544 2.51 18.16 22.67
N VAL A 545 3.14 17.08 22.22
CA VAL A 545 4.57 17.05 21.88
C VAL A 545 4.87 17.97 20.70
N PHE A 546 4.05 17.97 19.66
CA PHE A 546 4.23 18.81 18.48
C PHE A 546 3.98 20.29 18.82
N ASP A 547 2.91 20.62 19.56
CA ASP A 547 2.62 22.00 19.99
C ASP A 547 3.71 22.51 20.96
N ALA A 548 4.24 21.65 21.83
CA ALA A 548 5.38 21.98 22.69
C ALA A 548 6.68 22.16 21.89
N TRP A 549 6.90 21.36 20.85
CA TRP A 549 8.03 21.47 19.93
C TRP A 549 7.95 22.78 19.15
N VAL A 550 6.80 23.10 18.54
CA VAL A 550 6.56 24.37 17.82
C VAL A 550 6.77 25.57 18.74
N LYS A 551 6.19 25.58 19.94
CA LYS A 551 6.41 26.67 20.93
C LYS A 551 7.87 26.79 21.37
N LYS A 552 8.60 25.69 21.48
CA LYS A 552 10.03 25.72 21.81
C LYS A 552 10.88 26.23 20.65
N CYS A 553 10.56 25.85 19.41
CA CYS A 553 11.17 26.38 18.19
C CYS A 553 10.96 27.90 18.08
N GLU A 554 9.74 28.38 18.37
CA GLU A 554 9.43 29.81 18.42
C GLU A 554 10.20 30.56 19.53
N SER A 555 10.56 29.86 20.63
CA SER A 555 11.26 30.46 21.77
C SER A 555 12.80 30.55 21.62
N GLY A 556 13.38 29.98 20.54
CA GLY A 556 14.82 30.04 20.28
C GLY A 556 15.72 29.29 21.26
N LYS A 557 15.16 28.39 22.09
CA LYS A 557 15.91 27.61 23.10
C LYS A 557 15.76 26.11 22.84
N MET A 558 16.77 25.46 22.27
CA MET A 558 16.87 24.00 22.23
C MET A 558 18.04 23.51 23.09
N PRO A 559 17.77 22.71 24.13
CA PRO A 559 18.60 21.58 24.50
C PRO A 559 17.89 20.29 24.07
N VAL A 560 18.60 19.46 23.30
CA VAL A 560 18.16 18.20 22.66
C VAL A 560 17.71 17.12 23.68
N GLU A 561 17.91 17.33 24.98
CA GLU A 561 17.77 16.28 26.01
C GLU A 561 16.39 16.20 26.71
N THR A 562 15.40 17.03 26.38
CA THR A 562 14.11 17.07 27.12
C THR A 562 12.87 16.57 26.38
N LEU A 563 13.02 15.86 25.26
CA LEU A 563 11.88 15.49 24.39
C LEU A 563 11.20 14.15 24.70
N PHE A 564 11.62 13.42 25.73
CA PHE A 564 10.93 12.19 26.16
C PHE A 564 10.17 12.45 27.46
N HIS A 565 8.84 12.59 27.38
CA HIS A 565 7.97 12.51 28.56
C HIS A 565 7.98 11.06 29.09
N PRO A 566 8.43 10.82 30.34
CA PRO A 566 8.72 9.47 30.83
C PRO A 566 7.51 8.70 31.39
N GLY A 567 6.29 9.24 31.28
CA GLY A 567 5.11 8.76 32.00
C GLY A 567 4.64 7.34 31.63
N ALA A 568 4.71 6.95 30.35
CA ALA A 568 4.21 5.63 29.92
C ALA A 568 5.21 4.48 30.17
N HIS A 569 6.52 4.77 30.17
CA HIS A 569 7.54 3.76 30.46
C HIS A 569 7.70 3.50 31.98
N ALA A 570 7.34 4.48 32.81
CA ALA A 570 7.44 4.41 34.27
C ALA A 570 6.61 3.28 34.89
N LEU A 571 5.51 2.84 34.27
CA LEU A 571 4.62 1.86 34.89
C LEU A 571 5.06 0.41 34.70
N LYS A 572 5.84 0.09 33.65
CA LYS A 572 6.15 -1.30 33.29
C LYS A 572 6.87 -2.07 34.40
N PHE A 573 7.66 -1.40 35.25
CA PHE A 573 8.35 -2.08 36.36
C PHE A 573 7.45 -2.31 37.58
N LEU A 574 6.38 -1.51 37.75
CA LEU A 574 5.44 -1.63 38.86
C LEU A 574 4.34 -2.66 38.59
N VAL A 575 3.96 -2.85 37.32
CA VAL A 575 2.89 -3.78 36.96
C VAL A 575 3.26 -5.22 37.31
N GLY A 576 2.36 -5.87 38.04
CA GLY A 576 2.49 -7.25 38.48
C GLY A 576 1.95 -7.45 39.89
N THR A 577 2.30 -8.60 40.44
CA THR A 577 1.83 -9.04 41.74
C THR A 577 2.98 -9.07 42.73
N TRP A 578 2.77 -8.42 43.86
CA TRP A 578 3.79 -8.09 44.85
C TRP A 578 3.40 -8.64 46.21
N ILE A 579 4.37 -9.18 46.93
CA ILE A 579 4.17 -9.71 48.27
C ILE A 579 5.03 -8.89 49.21
N ASP A 580 4.41 -8.49 50.30
CA ASP A 580 5.10 -7.93 51.44
C ASP A 580 5.84 -9.04 52.20
N ILE A 581 7.17 -9.00 52.11
CA ILE A 581 8.04 -10.08 52.60
C ILE A 581 8.07 -10.12 54.13
N ASN A 582 7.90 -8.97 54.78
CA ASN A 582 8.06 -8.83 56.23
C ASN A 582 6.71 -8.85 56.98
N GLU A 583 5.59 -9.01 56.27
CA GLU A 583 4.21 -9.00 56.78
C GLU A 583 3.79 -7.71 57.53
N ASP A 584 4.54 -6.62 57.37
CA ASP A 584 4.33 -5.31 57.98
C ASP A 584 3.55 -4.32 57.08
N PHE A 585 3.34 -4.64 55.80
CA PHE A 585 2.52 -3.95 54.82
C PHE A 585 1.25 -4.75 54.48
N PHE A 586 0.07 -4.21 54.82
CA PHE A 586 -1.23 -4.88 54.63
C PHE A 586 -1.30 -6.32 55.21
N SER A 587 -0.51 -6.61 56.25
CA SER A 587 -0.45 -7.92 56.91
C SER A 587 -0.05 -9.07 55.97
N GLY A 588 0.95 -8.84 55.11
CA GLY A 588 1.43 -9.85 54.15
C GLY A 588 0.48 -10.10 52.98
N ALA A 589 -0.47 -9.21 52.73
CA ALA A 589 -1.39 -9.36 51.61
C ALA A 589 -0.64 -9.23 50.27
N GLU A 590 -1.08 -10.03 49.31
CA GLU A 590 -0.64 -9.91 47.92
C GLU A 590 -1.23 -8.63 47.30
N ILE A 591 -0.40 -7.80 46.69
CA ILE A 591 -0.76 -6.52 46.10
C ILE A 591 -0.64 -6.63 44.59
N GLU A 592 -1.76 -6.43 43.91
CA GLU A 592 -1.84 -6.40 42.46
C GLU A 592 -1.73 -4.94 42.01
N ILE A 593 -0.68 -4.62 41.25
CA ILE A 593 -0.53 -3.33 40.59
C ILE A 593 -0.74 -3.58 39.10
N THR A 594 -1.75 -2.92 38.54
CA THR A 594 -2.11 -2.97 37.11
C THR A 594 -1.79 -1.62 36.46
N GLN A 595 -1.96 -1.52 35.14
CA GLN A 595 -1.78 -0.25 34.44
C GLN A 595 -2.80 0.81 34.88
N THR A 596 -3.99 0.40 35.30
CA THR A 596 -5.14 1.29 35.57
C THR A 596 -5.38 1.52 37.07
N GLY A 597 -4.74 0.75 37.95
CA GLY A 597 -4.92 0.87 39.38
C GLY A 597 -4.11 -0.15 40.18
N TRP A 598 -4.29 -0.16 41.49
CA TRP A 598 -3.63 -1.12 42.38
C TRP A 598 -4.60 -1.60 43.46
N GLY A 599 -4.27 -2.66 44.19
CA GLY A 599 -5.03 -3.05 45.36
C GLY A 599 -4.60 -4.40 45.94
N PRO A 600 -5.00 -4.74 47.17
CA PRO A 600 -4.70 -6.03 47.79
C PRO A 600 -5.66 -7.13 47.29
N ARG A 601 -5.13 -8.26 46.83
CA ARG A 601 -5.89 -9.39 46.25
C ARG A 601 -6.64 -10.24 47.28
N ASN A 602 -6.19 -10.23 48.53
CA ASN A 602 -6.75 -11.03 49.63
C ASN A 602 -6.63 -10.33 50.99
N ALA A 603 -7.09 -9.07 51.08
CA ALA A 603 -6.94 -8.32 52.31
C ALA A 603 -7.66 -8.98 53.50
N ARG A 604 -6.94 -9.23 54.60
CA ARG A 604 -7.50 -9.83 55.83
C ARG A 604 -8.47 -8.90 56.54
N ALA A 605 -8.15 -7.61 56.60
CA ALA A 605 -8.99 -6.62 57.27
C ALA A 605 -10.11 -6.09 56.35
N ASN A 606 -11.34 -6.01 56.87
CA ASN A 606 -12.52 -5.62 56.10
C ASN A 606 -12.43 -4.19 55.52
N TRP A 607 -11.73 -3.26 56.18
CA TRP A 607 -11.61 -1.89 55.68
C TRP A 607 -10.86 -1.80 54.35
N HIS A 608 -9.89 -2.68 54.09
CA HIS A 608 -9.14 -2.71 52.83
C HIS A 608 -10.01 -3.20 51.67
N LYS A 609 -10.93 -4.14 51.93
CA LYS A 609 -11.90 -4.62 50.92
C LYS A 609 -12.87 -3.52 50.47
N THR A 610 -13.03 -2.48 51.27
CA THR A 610 -13.98 -1.38 51.01
C THR A 610 -13.31 -0.07 50.59
N ALA A 611 -11.97 -0.05 50.51
CA ALA A 611 -11.22 1.13 50.10
C ALA A 611 -11.19 1.24 48.56
N VAL A 612 -11.09 2.48 48.07
CA VAL A 612 -10.86 2.78 46.65
C VAL A 612 -9.38 3.06 46.46
N TYR A 613 -8.77 2.39 45.50
CA TYR A 613 -7.35 2.47 45.25
C TYR A 613 -7.09 3.22 43.94
N GLN A 614 -6.27 4.26 44.00
CA GLN A 614 -5.89 5.08 42.85
C GLN A 614 -4.37 5.13 42.72
N MET A 615 -3.87 5.30 41.51
CA MET A 615 -2.44 5.42 41.23
C MET A 615 -2.17 6.72 40.48
N ARG A 616 -1.10 7.44 40.85
CA ARG A 616 -0.66 8.68 40.18
C ARG A 616 0.85 8.63 39.94
N CYS A 617 1.30 8.66 38.70
CA CYS A 617 2.72 8.68 38.38
C CYS A 617 3.29 10.08 38.61
N THR A 618 4.28 10.21 39.50
CA THR A 618 4.92 11.50 39.83
C THR A 618 6.32 11.65 39.24
N GLY A 619 6.88 10.58 38.66
CA GLY A 619 8.19 10.57 38.03
C GLY A 619 8.47 9.27 37.27
N ILE A 620 9.68 9.14 36.70
CA ILE A 620 10.11 7.99 35.87
C ILE A 620 10.09 6.69 36.67
N ASP A 621 10.55 6.75 37.92
CA ASP A 621 10.67 5.59 38.79
C ASP A 621 9.82 5.73 40.06
N THR A 622 8.85 6.65 40.05
CA THR A 622 8.09 7.01 41.25
C THR A 622 6.60 7.15 40.97
N CYS A 623 5.79 6.39 41.69
CA CYS A 623 4.34 6.47 41.65
C CYS A 623 3.76 6.68 43.05
N GLU A 624 2.71 7.47 43.15
CA GLU A 624 1.88 7.59 44.34
C GLU A 624 0.73 6.59 44.27
N LEU A 625 0.70 5.68 45.24
CA LEU A 625 -0.38 4.74 45.49
C LEU A 625 -1.31 5.37 46.54
N VAL A 626 -2.55 5.65 46.19
CA VAL A 626 -3.53 6.31 47.05
C VAL A 626 -4.61 5.30 47.47
N GLU A 627 -4.74 5.06 48.79
CA GLU A 627 -5.85 4.32 49.40
C GLU A 627 -6.85 5.32 49.98
N LYS A 628 -8.07 5.37 49.43
CA LYS A 628 -9.17 6.19 49.93
C LYS A 628 -10.20 5.33 50.66
N ARG A 629 -10.39 5.58 51.95
CA ARG A 629 -11.27 4.79 52.82
C ARG A 629 -12.69 5.33 52.81
N ARG A 630 -13.65 4.52 53.30
CA ARG A 630 -15.07 4.91 53.40
C ARG A 630 -15.33 6.13 54.29
N ASP A 631 -14.48 6.35 55.29
CA ASP A 631 -14.53 7.54 56.16
C ASP A 631 -13.99 8.81 55.48
N GLY A 632 -13.58 8.72 54.20
CA GLY A 632 -13.00 9.81 53.44
C GLY A 632 -11.51 10.03 53.70
N THR A 633 -10.89 9.27 54.61
CA THR A 633 -9.46 9.40 54.87
C THR A 633 -8.64 8.83 53.71
N GLU A 634 -7.60 9.56 53.31
CA GLU A 634 -6.69 9.17 52.24
C GLU A 634 -5.31 8.82 52.82
N ARG A 635 -4.76 7.67 52.42
CA ARG A 635 -3.37 7.28 52.66
C ARG A 635 -2.62 7.28 51.34
N VAL A 636 -1.56 8.06 51.28
CA VAL A 636 -0.68 8.14 50.10
C VAL A 636 0.61 7.39 50.42
N PHE A 637 0.98 6.47 49.55
CA PHE A 637 2.25 5.76 49.60
C PHE A 637 3.06 6.09 48.35
N THR A 638 4.34 6.37 48.50
CA THR A 638 5.24 6.58 47.37
C THR A 638 5.93 5.25 47.05
N ALA A 639 5.57 4.64 45.93
CA ALA A 639 6.24 3.48 45.37
C ALA A 639 7.42 3.93 44.50
N ARG A 640 8.61 3.39 44.78
CA ARG A 640 9.81 3.58 43.99
C ARG A 640 10.41 2.24 43.58
N ARG A 641 11.08 2.20 42.42
CA ARG A 641 11.84 1.02 42.02
C ARG A 641 12.96 0.76 43.04
N GLY A 642 12.93 -0.41 43.67
CA GLY A 642 14.02 -0.89 44.51
C GLY A 642 15.10 -1.58 43.68
N MET A 643 16.10 -2.17 44.33
CA MET A 643 17.10 -2.99 43.64
C MET A 643 16.50 -4.35 43.23
N GLY A 644 16.71 -4.74 41.97
CA GLY A 644 16.23 -6.01 41.42
C GLY A 644 14.71 -6.05 41.20
N ASP A 645 14.07 -7.15 41.63
CA ASP A 645 12.62 -7.38 41.54
C ASP A 645 11.91 -6.92 42.83
N THR A 646 12.27 -5.73 43.33
CA THR A 646 11.68 -5.14 44.52
C THR A 646 11.10 -3.75 44.29
N ILE A 647 10.06 -3.39 45.05
CA ILE A 647 9.52 -2.03 45.13
C ILE A 647 9.70 -1.53 46.56
N GLU A 648 10.24 -0.32 46.71
CA GLU A 648 10.24 0.42 47.97
C GLU A 648 8.96 1.23 48.10
N ILE A 649 8.19 1.02 49.16
CA ILE A 649 7.01 1.81 49.50
C ILE A 649 7.35 2.71 50.68
N LYS A 650 7.14 4.02 50.57
CA LYS A 650 7.37 5.00 51.66
C LYS A 650 6.08 5.74 52.02
N ILE A 651 5.85 6.03 53.30
CA ILE A 651 4.77 6.94 53.71
C ILE A 651 5.34 8.36 53.89
N PRO A 652 4.80 9.39 53.21
CA PRO A 652 5.33 10.75 53.27
C PRO A 652 5.46 11.34 54.68
N LYS A 653 4.51 11.02 55.57
CA LYS A 653 4.51 11.51 56.96
C LYS A 653 5.48 10.78 57.89
N TYR A 654 6.00 9.62 57.46
CA TYR A 654 6.88 8.77 58.27
C TYR A 654 8.03 8.26 57.39
N PRO A 655 9.05 9.09 57.11
CA PRO A 655 10.12 8.74 56.18
C PRO A 655 10.97 7.54 56.63
N THR A 656 10.92 7.18 57.91
CA THR A 656 11.55 5.99 58.47
C THR A 656 10.76 4.70 58.26
N LEU A 657 9.47 4.79 57.89
CA LEU A 657 8.62 3.64 57.57
C LEU A 657 8.69 3.39 56.06
N GLY A 658 9.52 2.41 55.69
CA GLY A 658 9.67 1.91 54.34
C GLY A 658 9.38 0.41 54.30
N TRP A 659 8.62 -0.03 53.30
CA TRP A 659 8.38 -1.44 53.02
C TRP A 659 9.07 -1.86 51.74
N THR A 660 9.52 -3.11 51.68
CA THR A 660 10.10 -3.69 50.48
C THR A 660 9.22 -4.82 50.00
N LEU A 661 8.55 -4.62 48.87
CA LEU A 661 7.72 -5.65 48.25
C LEU A 661 8.55 -6.46 47.26
N GLY A 662 8.45 -7.78 47.33
CA GLY A 662 9.07 -8.69 46.36
C GLY A 662 8.05 -9.18 45.32
N ARG A 663 8.51 -9.48 44.11
CA ARG A 663 7.63 -10.05 43.06
C ARG A 663 7.16 -11.46 43.45
N ALA A 664 5.84 -11.69 43.42
CA ALA A 664 5.21 -12.93 43.91
C ALA A 664 5.78 -14.21 43.27
N ASN A 665 6.07 -14.18 41.98
CA ASN A 665 6.58 -15.33 41.22
C ASN A 665 8.00 -15.79 41.63
N VAL A 666 8.78 -14.93 42.29
CA VAL A 666 10.15 -15.26 42.71
C VAL A 666 10.15 -16.06 44.01
N GLN A 667 9.18 -15.82 44.91
CA GLN A 667 9.16 -16.48 46.22
C GLN A 667 8.53 -17.87 46.21
N VAL A 668 7.62 -18.19 45.29
CA VAL A 668 7.06 -19.55 45.17
C VAL A 668 8.16 -20.59 44.91
N LYS A 669 9.23 -20.21 44.20
CA LYS A 669 10.41 -21.08 43.98
C LYS A 669 11.29 -21.28 45.21
N ASN A 670 11.31 -20.34 46.15
CA ASN A 670 12.15 -20.42 47.36
C ASN A 670 11.41 -21.00 48.57
N ALA A 671 10.08 -20.86 48.63
CA ALA A 671 9.26 -21.47 49.68
C ALA A 671 9.16 -23.02 49.58
N MET A 672 9.42 -23.61 48.39
CA MET A 672 9.56 -25.06 48.21
C MET A 672 10.92 -25.65 48.64
N ARG A 673 11.86 -24.84 49.15
CA ARG A 673 13.15 -25.30 49.70
C ARG A 673 13.23 -25.19 51.23
N ARG A 674 12.16 -25.50 51.95
CA ARG A 674 12.28 -25.90 53.36
C ARG A 674 12.47 -27.42 53.42
N PRO A 675 13.54 -27.94 54.03
CA PRO A 675 13.70 -29.38 54.20
C PRO A 675 12.61 -29.89 55.15
N MET A 676 11.74 -30.78 54.66
CA MET A 676 10.95 -31.63 55.56
C MET A 676 11.90 -32.56 56.31
N PRO A 677 11.73 -32.78 57.62
CA PRO A 677 12.41 -33.85 58.32
C PRO A 677 11.70 -35.16 57.95
N TRP A 678 12.36 -36.00 57.15
CA TRP A 678 11.96 -37.41 57.02
C TRP A 678 12.88 -38.26 57.88
N ASP A 679 12.30 -38.80 58.93
CA ASP A 679 12.83 -39.91 59.71
C ASP A 679 13.07 -41.12 58.80
N ALA A 680 14.23 -41.71 58.97
CA ALA A 680 14.60 -42.98 58.37
C ALA A 680 13.95 -44.12 59.16
N SER A 681 13.10 -44.93 58.52
CA SER A 681 13.06 -46.39 58.69
C SER A 681 11.90 -47.00 57.90
N VAL A 682 12.09 -48.27 57.52
CA VAL A 682 11.21 -49.15 56.73
C VAL A 682 11.32 -48.91 55.22
N GLY A 683 11.75 -49.83 54.37
CA GLY A 683 12.05 -51.26 54.50
C GLY A 683 12.02 -51.83 53.08
N LEU A 684 13.05 -52.60 52.73
CA LEU A 684 13.22 -53.26 51.43
C LEU A 684 12.00 -54.09 51.01
N GLY A 685 11.60 -53.96 49.74
CA GLY A 685 10.62 -54.83 49.10
C GLY A 685 10.69 -54.75 47.58
N SER A 686 11.45 -55.66 46.98
CA SER A 686 11.50 -55.90 45.54
C SER A 686 10.14 -56.32 44.96
N ARG A 687 9.79 -55.90 43.75
CA ARG A 687 9.53 -56.81 42.60
C ARG A 687 9.07 -56.08 41.35
N SER A 688 9.72 -56.46 40.26
CA SER A 688 9.28 -56.41 38.88
C SER A 688 7.97 -57.18 38.66
N GLN A 689 7.05 -56.60 37.89
CA GLN A 689 6.02 -57.24 37.04
C GLN A 689 5.35 -56.10 36.23
N LEU A 690 5.58 -55.94 34.93
CA LEU A 690 5.02 -56.66 33.77
C LEU A 690 3.48 -56.58 33.64
N PHE A 691 3.08 -55.93 32.53
CA PHE A 691 1.82 -55.96 31.79
C PHE A 691 0.54 -55.35 32.38
N GLY A 692 -0.11 -54.53 31.54
CA GLY A 692 -1.56 -54.60 31.37
C GLY A 692 -2.30 -53.26 31.33
N ALA A 693 -2.47 -52.74 30.12
CA ALA A 693 -3.59 -51.94 29.57
C ALA A 693 -4.67 -51.36 30.53
N VAL A 694 -5.09 -50.11 30.27
CA VAL A 694 -6.42 -49.75 29.71
C VAL A 694 -6.64 -48.22 29.74
N LYS A 695 -7.00 -47.67 28.56
CA LYS A 695 -7.74 -46.41 28.24
C LYS A 695 -7.20 -45.06 28.74
N HIS A 696 -6.80 -44.20 27.80
CA HIS A 696 -7.72 -43.24 27.18
C HIS A 696 -7.22 -42.75 25.82
#